data_AF-A0A1H2FF81-F1
#
_entry.id   AF-A0A1H2FF81-F1
#
_cell.length_a   1.000
_cell.length_b   1.000
_cell.length_c   1.000
_cell.angle_alpha   90.00
_cell.angle_beta   90.00
_cell.angle_gamma   90.00
#
_symmetry.space_group_name_H-M   'P 1'
#
loop_
_entity.id
_entity.type
_entity.pdbx_description
1 polymer ?
#
loop_
_entity_poly.entity_id
_entity_poly.type
_entity_poly.pdbx_seq_one_letter_code
_entity_poly.pdbx_strand_id
1 'polypeptide(L)'
;MERDMPCLRSFPLPFRRARRLILSLLLCAAPGLGFVAQTITPQDQGVLVDGGGTLQFRLDYPKLCDGAGKEIRKLLETAPSGGEALLKYEGGITLQISVTPEHTLRYAFSNLPAEVKQASVLSLVSFNFTNGGTWRFDDASAAPFPPEQGEKPHLYQGQAGSFTLRQGDGIGLTLSFSSSAYNQLTDNRAWGWKVFAWRWNFFPNPNTPLTVTVRPADGPGAAKPTAPAKQVDAFGQNTRFDWPGKLKSEDELKADIAADEAYYASFKPPALDRFGGLPGSQEKFGLKKTGFFHVEQKNGKWFLADPDGNAFFHLGVCSFLPHDYTYVGGRREIYEWLPPLQGPYQSAFHNGNEVDNFSFHSANLIRKYGKPVEDADFARRMIGRVRQFGFNSGGAFSPFTPAHAELSFPYVSGLPNKGLRSIPGTAHIPDPFDEETRAKFDKLCAEALPAKAADPLLIGYYLENEPLYEDLPRVIPTLKGSQNACKRRLVEMLRTKYGTVEAFSAAWNLPAKTFDELADQALAVSTPQANADMKAYMELYFDAYFGWMSSTARQYDPNHMLIGNRLQHGTINNEVLCRAMGKYLDVISFNYYTYVLDTDFLNQIDKWAGGKPMFLSEFHWDSPKDSGLPGGAKDVGSQVERGLAYRNYVEQAAATGYIVGIEWFSLVDQPLTGRWFSKYNGENGNIGLFSVADRPWKEMIAEMAKTNHEIYPVLLGERKPFVYDNPRFQMAKGGNKIVKVPRALGPIKLDGGAENWPGTPAEGLGRRLVQGADDGGVDATFKVCWDDANLYLLVNVVDPTPMKAQKDVARFWQGDCVELFLGPTQLNEPGAPLASDRQFLLAANTDGTQPRSLAPGRDPQPAIPMTVLPNVNGQGYILEAAIPFSVLGFTPKQGDEALFDLGIDDSEDGKTRKRQFMWNGTDKNSAERKGWGRAVFNQ
;
A
#
# COMPACT_ATOMS: atom_id res chain seq x y z
N MET A 1 23.53 -2.76 1.12
CA MET A 1 23.90 -2.59 -0.30
C MET A 1 24.85 -1.41 -0.29
N GLU A 2 26.12 -1.45 -0.65
CA GLU A 2 26.97 -2.37 -1.40
C GLU A 2 28.33 -2.52 -0.67
N ARG A 3 29.01 -3.67 -0.81
CA ARG A 3 30.48 -3.75 -0.67
C ARG A 3 31.04 -4.80 -1.64
N ASP A 4 31.92 -4.28 -2.50
CA ASP A 4 33.23 -4.80 -2.91
C ASP A 4 33.34 -6.22 -3.49
N MET A 5 33.56 -6.27 -4.82
CA MET A 5 34.21 -7.39 -5.52
C MET A 5 35.72 -7.15 -5.67
N PRO A 6 36.59 -8.17 -5.51
CA PRO A 6 38.00 -8.04 -5.85
C PRO A 6 38.30 -8.42 -7.32
N CYS A 7 39.00 -7.51 -7.98
CA CYS A 7 40.05 -7.66 -8.99
C CYS A 7 40.05 -8.88 -9.95
N LEU A 8 39.86 -8.55 -11.24
CA LEU A 8 40.21 -9.34 -12.43
C LEU A 8 41.70 -9.70 -12.50
N ARG A 9 42.00 -10.97 -12.82
CA ARG A 9 43.26 -11.38 -13.46
C ARG A 9 43.00 -11.95 -14.86
N SER A 10 43.81 -11.48 -15.79
CA SER A 10 43.86 -11.68 -17.23
C SER A 10 44.48 -13.02 -17.65
N PHE A 11 44.09 -13.54 -18.83
CA PHE A 11 44.92 -14.11 -19.93
C PHE A 11 44.01 -14.74 -21.03
N PRO A 12 44.47 -15.00 -22.29
CA PRO A 12 43.82 -14.48 -23.49
C PRO A 12 43.39 -15.57 -24.52
N LEU A 13 43.02 -15.11 -25.73
CA LEU A 13 43.00 -15.77 -27.06
C LEU A 13 41.62 -16.16 -27.66
N PRO A 14 41.50 -16.18 -29.01
CA PRO A 14 40.54 -15.35 -29.76
C PRO A 14 39.60 -16.19 -30.64
N PHE A 15 38.65 -15.58 -31.37
CA PHE A 15 38.46 -15.81 -32.81
C PHE A 15 37.40 -14.87 -33.40
N ARG A 16 37.72 -14.38 -34.60
CA ARG A 16 37.02 -13.37 -35.41
C ARG A 16 35.78 -13.94 -36.11
N ARG A 17 34.76 -13.09 -36.33
CA ARG A 17 34.23 -12.64 -37.66
C ARG A 17 33.02 -11.72 -37.44
N ALA A 18 33.19 -10.42 -37.65
CA ALA A 18 32.91 -9.70 -38.90
C ALA A 18 31.48 -9.12 -38.95
N ARG A 19 31.32 -7.85 -38.54
CA ARG A 19 30.28 -6.95 -39.05
C ARG A 19 30.89 -5.59 -39.36
N ARG A 20 30.46 -5.04 -40.49
CA ARG A 20 31.01 -3.91 -41.22
C ARG A 20 30.86 -2.59 -40.45
N LEU A 21 31.92 -1.78 -40.53
CA LEU A 21 31.95 -0.35 -40.23
C LEU A 21 31.07 0.43 -41.21
N ILE A 22 30.27 1.38 -40.71
CA ILE A 22 30.15 2.70 -41.34
C ILE A 22 30.39 3.74 -40.25
N LEU A 23 31.31 4.64 -40.58
CA LEU A 23 32.01 5.61 -39.76
C LEU A 23 31.10 6.79 -39.39
N SER A 24 31.10 7.15 -38.11
CA SER A 24 30.50 8.36 -37.56
C SER A 24 31.39 9.57 -37.91
N LEU A 25 30.81 10.58 -38.56
CA LEU A 25 31.44 11.89 -38.73
C LEU A 25 30.89 12.82 -37.65
N LEU A 26 31.74 13.19 -36.69
CA LEU A 26 31.51 14.31 -35.78
C LEU A 26 31.46 15.62 -36.56
N LEU A 27 30.40 16.39 -36.36
CA LEU A 27 30.45 17.85 -36.50
C LEU A 27 30.25 18.47 -35.12
N CYS A 28 31.21 19.29 -34.72
CA CYS A 28 31.13 20.19 -33.59
C CYS A 28 29.96 21.16 -33.79
N ALA A 29 29.03 21.22 -32.84
CA ALA A 29 28.05 22.29 -32.70
C ALA A 29 28.06 22.81 -31.26
N ALA A 30 27.92 24.12 -31.13
CA ALA A 30 27.92 24.99 -29.95
C ALA A 30 27.06 24.47 -28.77
N PRO A 31 27.20 25.00 -27.53
CA PRO A 31 26.48 24.48 -26.38
C PRO A 31 24.96 24.68 -26.52
N GLY A 32 24.29 23.61 -26.95
CA GLY A 32 23.31 22.90 -26.13
C GLY A 32 21.95 23.55 -25.90
N LEU A 33 21.22 23.89 -26.96
CA LEU A 33 19.75 23.82 -26.90
C LEU A 33 19.34 22.34 -26.88
N GLY A 34 19.33 21.73 -25.69
CA GLY A 34 18.88 20.36 -25.50
C GLY A 34 17.38 20.25 -25.77
N PHE A 35 17.02 19.81 -26.98
CA PHE A 35 15.69 19.30 -27.26
C PHE A 35 15.57 17.94 -26.58
N VAL A 36 14.67 17.80 -25.59
CA VAL A 36 14.21 16.47 -25.19
C VAL A 36 13.28 16.00 -26.30
N ALA A 37 13.67 14.95 -27.02
CA ALA A 37 12.79 14.35 -28.01
C ALA A 37 11.57 13.80 -27.27
N GLN A 38 10.37 14.24 -27.66
CA GLN A 38 9.13 13.66 -27.16
C GLN A 38 9.13 12.18 -27.55
N THR A 39 8.80 11.30 -26.62
CA THR A 39 8.64 9.88 -26.95
C THR A 39 7.21 9.45 -26.72
N ILE A 40 6.73 8.61 -27.62
CA ILE A 40 5.41 8.00 -27.55
C ILE A 40 5.64 6.52 -27.74
N THR A 41 5.34 5.73 -26.72
CA THR A 41 5.72 4.31 -26.68
C THR A 41 4.55 3.47 -26.20
N PRO A 42 4.01 2.57 -27.04
CA PRO A 42 3.03 1.57 -26.61
C PRO A 42 3.61 0.61 -25.56
N GLN A 43 2.80 0.26 -24.56
CA GLN A 43 3.12 -0.61 -23.43
C GLN A 43 1.94 -1.55 -23.13
N ASP A 44 2.06 -2.43 -22.14
CA ASP A 44 1.05 -3.47 -21.88
C ASP A 44 -0.35 -2.92 -21.56
N GLN A 45 -0.42 -1.72 -20.97
CA GLN A 45 -1.65 -1.12 -20.43
C GLN A 45 -2.09 0.16 -21.17
N GLY A 46 -1.35 0.61 -22.17
CA GLY A 46 -1.66 1.84 -22.90
C GLY A 46 -0.45 2.40 -23.65
N VAL A 47 -0.55 3.66 -24.07
CA VAL A 47 0.54 4.39 -24.71
C VAL A 47 1.12 5.39 -23.73
N LEU A 48 2.40 5.24 -23.40
CA LEU A 48 3.13 6.25 -22.64
C LEU A 48 3.43 7.46 -23.53
N VAL A 49 3.03 8.65 -23.09
CA VAL A 49 3.40 9.93 -23.68
C VAL A 49 4.38 10.61 -22.74
N ASP A 50 5.60 10.83 -23.22
CA ASP A 50 6.66 11.52 -22.49
C ASP A 50 6.99 12.84 -23.17
N GLY A 51 6.57 13.94 -22.53
CA GLY A 51 6.86 15.31 -22.96
C GLY A 51 8.22 15.84 -22.51
N GLY A 52 9.01 15.03 -21.80
CA GLY A 52 10.13 15.48 -20.98
C GLY A 52 9.65 16.07 -19.65
N GLY A 53 10.56 16.40 -18.73
CA GLY A 53 10.12 17.00 -17.46
C GLY A 53 9.60 15.99 -16.44
N THR A 54 8.68 16.49 -15.64
CA THR A 54 7.64 15.71 -14.94
C THR A 54 6.43 15.39 -15.85
N LEU A 55 6.41 15.81 -17.12
CA LEU A 55 5.22 15.72 -17.98
C LEU A 55 5.15 14.36 -18.68
N GLN A 56 4.81 13.35 -17.89
CA GLN A 56 4.54 12.00 -18.36
C GLN A 56 3.14 11.58 -17.97
N PHE A 57 2.41 11.02 -18.91
CA PHE A 57 1.13 10.38 -18.64
C PHE A 57 0.89 9.23 -19.62
N ARG A 58 0.07 8.28 -19.20
CA ARG A 58 -0.34 7.16 -20.04
C ARG A 58 -1.71 7.46 -20.62
N LEU A 59 -1.85 7.31 -21.93
CA LEU A 59 -3.13 7.17 -22.59
C LEU A 59 -3.53 5.69 -22.50
N ASP A 60 -4.50 5.37 -21.66
CA ASP A 60 -4.98 3.99 -21.54
C ASP A 60 -5.54 3.49 -22.89
N TYR A 61 -5.48 2.18 -23.10
CA TYR A 61 -6.07 1.62 -24.31
C TYR A 61 -7.58 1.86 -24.37
N PRO A 62 -8.16 2.20 -25.55
CA PRO A 62 -9.53 2.66 -25.61
C PRO A 62 -10.53 1.61 -25.15
N LYS A 63 -11.48 2.02 -24.30
CA LYS A 63 -12.70 1.25 -24.04
C LYS A 63 -13.69 1.48 -25.17
N LEU A 64 -14.31 0.40 -25.67
CA LEU A 64 -15.29 0.48 -26.76
C LEU A 64 -16.69 0.57 -26.18
N CYS A 65 -17.35 1.69 -26.46
CA CYS A 65 -18.59 2.07 -25.81
C CYS A 65 -19.78 2.22 -26.77
N ASP A 66 -20.98 2.07 -26.25
CA ASP A 66 -22.23 2.40 -26.93
C ASP A 66 -22.51 3.92 -26.95
N GLY A 67 -23.67 4.32 -27.46
CA GLY A 67 -24.07 5.74 -27.55
C GLY A 67 -24.31 6.42 -26.20
N ALA A 68 -24.45 5.65 -25.11
CA ALA A 68 -24.58 6.13 -23.74
C ALA A 68 -23.23 6.16 -23.00
N GLY A 69 -22.13 5.77 -23.65
CA GLY A 69 -20.79 5.74 -23.07
C GLY A 69 -20.49 4.49 -22.23
N LYS A 70 -21.36 3.47 -22.24
CA LYS A 70 -21.15 2.19 -21.54
C LYS A 70 -20.19 1.32 -22.33
N GLU A 71 -19.17 0.75 -21.67
CA GLU A 71 -18.27 -0.24 -22.28
C GLU A 71 -19.06 -1.50 -22.68
N ILE A 72 -18.96 -1.90 -23.95
CA ILE A 72 -19.73 -3.01 -24.54
C ILE A 72 -18.85 -4.12 -25.13
N ARG A 73 -17.54 -3.92 -25.21
CA ARG A 73 -16.59 -4.92 -25.73
C ARG A 73 -15.32 -4.92 -24.88
N LYS A 74 -15.05 -6.04 -24.21
CA LYS A 74 -13.88 -6.20 -23.33
C LYS A 74 -12.60 -6.38 -24.15
N LEU A 75 -11.51 -5.78 -23.69
CA LEU A 75 -10.15 -6.02 -24.20
C LEU A 75 -9.64 -7.39 -23.70
N LEU A 76 -9.21 -8.25 -24.62
CA LEU A 76 -8.79 -9.63 -24.33
C LEU A 76 -7.26 -9.80 -24.36
N GLU A 77 -6.59 -9.11 -25.27
CA GLU A 77 -5.15 -9.26 -25.50
C GLU A 77 -4.55 -7.92 -25.92
N THR A 78 -3.36 -7.62 -25.40
CA THR A 78 -2.50 -6.51 -25.83
C THR A 78 -1.15 -7.09 -26.24
N ALA A 79 -0.65 -6.67 -27.40
CA ALA A 79 0.66 -7.08 -27.91
C ALA A 79 1.44 -5.83 -28.36
N PRO A 80 2.02 -5.07 -27.42
CA PRO A 80 2.91 -3.95 -27.75
C PRO A 80 4.24 -4.47 -28.31
N SER A 81 4.73 -3.86 -29.39
CA SER A 81 6.04 -4.18 -29.98
C SER A 81 6.57 -2.97 -30.74
N GLY A 82 7.66 -2.39 -30.24
CA GLY A 82 8.25 -1.19 -30.83
C GLY A 82 7.30 0.01 -30.80
N GLY A 83 7.11 0.68 -31.94
CA GLY A 83 6.19 1.82 -32.09
C GLY A 83 4.72 1.44 -32.33
N GLU A 84 4.34 0.17 -32.13
CA GLU A 84 3.00 -0.34 -32.40
C GLU A 84 2.43 -1.14 -31.23
N ALA A 85 1.10 -1.22 -31.17
CA ALA A 85 0.38 -2.18 -30.34
C ALA A 85 -0.82 -2.74 -31.10
N LEU A 86 -0.95 -4.07 -31.07
CA LEU A 86 -2.14 -4.77 -31.53
C LEU A 86 -3.01 -5.15 -30.34
N LEU A 87 -4.27 -4.72 -30.39
CA LEU A 87 -5.27 -5.01 -29.37
C LEU A 87 -6.35 -5.90 -29.98
N LYS A 88 -6.81 -6.89 -29.23
CA LYS A 88 -7.93 -7.75 -29.59
C LYS A 88 -9.04 -7.63 -28.56
N TYR A 89 -10.24 -7.32 -29.02
CA TYR A 89 -11.43 -7.26 -28.18
C TYR A 89 -12.37 -8.41 -28.49
N GLU A 90 -13.33 -8.63 -27.59
CA GLU A 90 -14.45 -9.54 -27.82
C GLU A 90 -15.16 -9.25 -29.15
N GLY A 91 -15.63 -10.31 -29.80
CA GLY A 91 -16.27 -10.22 -31.12
C GLY A 91 -15.29 -10.13 -32.29
N GLY A 92 -13.98 -10.34 -32.05
CA GLY A 92 -12.97 -10.35 -33.12
C GLY A 92 -12.58 -8.96 -33.63
N ILE A 93 -12.95 -7.91 -32.89
CA ILE A 93 -12.55 -6.53 -33.17
C ILE A 93 -11.05 -6.42 -32.90
N THR A 94 -10.33 -5.80 -33.82
CA THR A 94 -8.93 -5.48 -33.62
C THR A 94 -8.71 -3.99 -33.71
N LEU A 95 -7.84 -3.46 -32.86
CA LEU A 95 -7.34 -2.09 -32.95
C LEU A 95 -5.82 -2.15 -33.09
N GLN A 96 -5.31 -1.61 -34.19
CA GLN A 96 -3.88 -1.35 -34.34
C GLN A 96 -3.63 0.11 -33.96
N ILE A 97 -2.77 0.31 -32.96
CA ILE A 97 -2.24 1.62 -32.60
C ILE A 97 -0.82 1.68 -33.14
N SER A 98 -0.51 2.72 -33.92
CA SER A 98 0.82 2.94 -34.47
C SER A 98 1.28 4.37 -34.20
N VAL A 99 2.56 4.52 -33.88
CA VAL A 99 3.23 5.81 -33.65
C VAL A 99 4.05 6.15 -34.89
N THR A 100 3.73 7.25 -35.56
CA THR A 100 4.53 7.73 -36.71
C THR A 100 5.78 8.49 -36.24
N PRO A 101 6.80 8.65 -37.09
CA PRO A 101 7.98 9.48 -36.79
C PRO A 101 7.65 10.92 -36.40
N GLU A 102 6.50 11.45 -36.83
CA GLU A 102 6.01 12.80 -36.53
C GLU A 102 5.19 12.86 -35.23
N HIS A 103 5.37 11.89 -34.31
CA HIS A 103 4.69 11.82 -33.02
C HIS A 103 3.15 11.79 -33.13
N THR A 104 2.65 11.13 -34.16
CA THR A 104 1.22 10.95 -34.40
C THR A 104 0.80 9.53 -34.04
N LEU A 105 -0.18 9.43 -33.14
CA LEU A 105 -0.86 8.17 -32.83
C LEU A 105 -1.97 7.94 -33.85
N ARG A 106 -1.97 6.78 -34.49
CA ARG A 106 -3.04 6.36 -35.42
C ARG A 106 -3.80 5.17 -34.84
N TYR A 107 -5.11 5.34 -34.66
CA TYR A 107 -6.04 4.34 -34.15
C TYR A 107 -6.82 3.72 -35.31
N ALA A 108 -6.42 2.52 -35.74
CA ALA A 108 -7.04 1.83 -36.87
C ALA A 108 -7.83 0.60 -36.41
N PHE A 109 -9.16 0.68 -36.51
CA PHE A 109 -10.06 -0.42 -36.17
C PHE A 109 -10.30 -1.35 -37.35
N SER A 110 -10.50 -2.64 -37.07
CA SER A 110 -11.03 -3.63 -38.01
C SER A 110 -12.08 -4.48 -37.34
N ASN A 111 -13.04 -4.99 -38.14
CA ASN A 111 -14.20 -5.74 -37.66
C ASN A 111 -15.07 -5.00 -36.63
N LEU A 112 -15.14 -3.67 -36.72
CA LEU A 112 -15.89 -2.85 -35.76
C LEU A 112 -17.41 -2.95 -36.00
N PRO A 113 -18.20 -3.46 -35.04
CA PRO A 113 -19.65 -3.56 -35.19
C PRO A 113 -20.34 -2.21 -34.97
N ALA A 114 -21.52 -2.02 -35.59
CA ALA A 114 -22.23 -0.74 -35.62
C ALA A 114 -22.74 -0.25 -34.24
N GLU A 115 -22.83 -1.15 -33.27
CA GLU A 115 -23.19 -0.87 -31.88
C GLU A 115 -22.10 -0.13 -31.10
N VAL A 116 -20.83 -0.23 -31.51
CA VAL A 116 -19.75 0.59 -30.95
C VAL A 116 -19.88 1.99 -31.52
N LYS A 117 -20.32 2.93 -30.67
CA LYS A 117 -20.53 4.33 -31.04
C LYS A 117 -19.38 5.22 -30.63
N GLN A 118 -18.64 4.86 -29.60
CA GLN A 118 -17.57 5.70 -29.05
C GLN A 118 -16.38 4.83 -28.61
N ALA A 119 -15.20 5.41 -28.65
CA ALA A 119 -14.00 4.87 -28.03
C ALA A 119 -13.51 5.88 -26.98
N SER A 120 -13.35 5.42 -25.74
CA SER A 120 -13.03 6.24 -24.57
C SER A 120 -11.59 6.00 -24.12
N VAL A 121 -10.82 7.07 -23.97
CA VAL A 121 -9.44 7.03 -23.48
C VAL A 121 -9.36 7.82 -22.18
N LEU A 122 -8.72 7.23 -21.17
CA LEU A 122 -8.43 7.85 -19.89
C LEU A 122 -6.93 8.14 -19.78
N SER A 123 -6.61 9.26 -19.16
CA SER A 123 -5.27 9.61 -18.71
C SER A 123 -5.33 10.17 -17.31
N LEU A 124 -4.49 9.65 -16.41
CA LEU A 124 -4.29 10.22 -15.08
C LEU A 124 -3.25 11.34 -15.16
N VAL A 125 -3.63 12.51 -14.69
CA VAL A 125 -2.80 13.72 -14.64
C VAL A 125 -2.37 13.91 -13.19
N SER A 126 -1.05 13.85 -12.93
CA SER A 126 -0.49 13.91 -11.58
C SER A 126 -1.02 15.09 -10.77
N PHE A 127 -1.25 14.90 -9.47
CA PHE A 127 -1.64 15.99 -8.59
C PHE A 127 -0.56 17.06 -8.41
N ASN A 128 0.68 16.74 -8.78
CA ASN A 128 1.78 17.70 -8.84
C ASN A 128 1.49 18.89 -9.76
N PHE A 129 0.49 18.81 -10.65
CA PHE A 129 0.04 19.97 -11.42
C PHE A 129 -0.58 21.08 -10.56
N THR A 130 -1.01 20.82 -9.32
CA THR A 130 -1.34 21.88 -8.35
C THR A 130 -0.15 22.75 -8.00
N ASN A 131 1.07 22.25 -8.25
CA ASN A 131 2.27 23.06 -8.26
C ASN A 131 2.37 23.85 -9.58
N GLY A 132 1.32 24.62 -9.92
CA GLY A 132 1.33 25.74 -10.87
C GLY A 132 1.20 25.34 -12.32
N GLY A 133 0.81 24.09 -12.58
CA GLY A 133 0.40 23.66 -13.90
C GLY A 133 -0.85 24.39 -14.36
N THR A 134 -0.99 24.44 -15.68
CA THR A 134 -2.17 24.96 -16.36
C THR A 134 -2.65 23.99 -17.41
N TRP A 135 -3.90 24.18 -17.83
CA TRP A 135 -4.53 23.40 -18.88
C TRP A 135 -5.37 24.33 -19.76
N ARG A 136 -5.56 23.97 -21.02
CA ARG A 136 -6.54 24.62 -21.92
C ARG A 136 -7.06 23.64 -22.95
N PHE A 137 -8.27 23.88 -23.41
CA PHE A 137 -8.85 23.22 -24.58
C PHE A 137 -8.97 24.24 -25.71
N ASP A 138 -8.60 23.83 -26.92
CA ASP A 138 -8.58 24.71 -28.10
C ASP A 138 -7.89 26.06 -27.81
N ASP A 139 -8.43 27.14 -28.38
CA ASP A 139 -7.90 28.50 -28.24
C ASP A 139 -8.37 29.20 -26.95
N ALA A 140 -8.92 28.46 -25.98
CA ALA A 140 -9.32 29.02 -24.69
C ALA A 140 -8.12 29.53 -23.88
N SER A 141 -8.39 30.48 -22.98
CA SER A 141 -7.38 30.93 -22.02
C SER A 141 -6.95 29.79 -21.09
N ALA A 142 -5.66 29.70 -20.77
CA ALA A 142 -5.13 28.69 -19.88
C ALA A 142 -5.66 28.89 -18.44
N ALA A 143 -6.17 27.82 -17.85
CA ALA A 143 -6.67 27.78 -16.48
C ALA A 143 -5.70 27.02 -15.58
N PRO A 144 -5.50 27.43 -14.31
CA PRO A 144 -4.65 26.71 -13.37
C PRO A 144 -5.31 25.42 -12.87
N PHE A 145 -4.48 24.46 -12.44
CA PHE A 145 -4.95 23.38 -11.58
C PHE A 145 -5.14 23.90 -10.14
N PRO A 146 -6.30 23.68 -9.51
CA PRO A 146 -6.63 24.34 -8.25
C PRO A 146 -5.86 23.71 -7.07
N PRO A 147 -5.25 24.50 -6.14
CA PRO A 147 -4.49 23.97 -5.01
C PRO A 147 -5.37 23.38 -3.92
N GLU A 148 -6.60 23.87 -3.80
CA GLU A 148 -7.68 23.35 -2.97
C GLU A 148 -8.80 22.86 -3.86
N GLN A 149 -9.62 21.98 -3.31
CA GLN A 149 -10.73 21.41 -4.03
C GLN A 149 -11.81 22.48 -4.28
N GLY A 150 -12.19 22.71 -5.53
CA GLY A 150 -13.29 23.61 -5.88
C GLY A 150 -14.67 22.98 -5.70
N GLU A 151 -15.73 23.79 -5.78
CA GLU A 151 -17.13 23.33 -5.67
C GLU A 151 -17.55 22.38 -6.80
N LYS A 152 -16.91 22.47 -7.97
CA LYS A 152 -17.20 21.62 -9.13
C LYS A 152 -16.04 20.67 -9.40
N PRO A 153 -16.31 19.36 -9.55
CA PRO A 153 -15.26 18.36 -9.78
C PRO A 153 -14.69 18.43 -11.20
N HIS A 154 -15.51 18.79 -12.18
CA HIS A 154 -15.07 18.94 -13.57
C HIS A 154 -14.54 20.35 -13.81
N LEU A 155 -13.25 20.42 -14.12
CA LEU A 155 -12.57 21.63 -14.54
C LEU A 155 -12.99 22.02 -15.97
N TYR A 156 -13.28 21.04 -16.83
CA TYR A 156 -13.78 21.25 -18.19
C TYR A 156 -14.66 20.10 -18.68
N GLN A 157 -15.69 20.40 -19.47
CA GLN A 157 -16.50 19.45 -20.23
C GLN A 157 -16.92 20.07 -21.57
N GLY A 158 -16.61 19.43 -22.69
CA GLY A 158 -16.99 19.97 -23.99
C GLY A 158 -16.36 19.24 -25.18
N GLN A 159 -16.83 19.57 -26.38
CA GLN A 159 -16.14 19.18 -27.62
C GLN A 159 -14.90 20.06 -27.78
N ALA A 160 -13.76 19.43 -28.06
CA ALA A 160 -12.52 20.15 -28.34
C ALA A 160 -11.72 19.44 -29.43
N GLY A 161 -11.06 20.23 -30.27
CA GLY A 161 -10.10 19.75 -31.27
C GLY A 161 -8.69 19.55 -30.71
N SER A 162 -8.39 20.11 -29.54
CA SER A 162 -7.11 19.96 -28.88
C SER A 162 -7.17 20.11 -27.37
N PHE A 163 -6.20 19.50 -26.69
CA PHE A 163 -5.96 19.67 -25.26
C PHE A 163 -4.49 20.00 -25.02
N THR A 164 -4.25 21.10 -24.31
CA THR A 164 -2.90 21.50 -23.88
C THR A 164 -2.78 21.30 -22.38
N LEU A 165 -1.77 20.55 -21.96
CA LEU A 165 -1.30 20.49 -20.57
C LEU A 165 0.01 21.25 -20.47
N ARG A 166 0.17 22.04 -19.41
CA ARG A 166 1.43 22.67 -19.06
C ARG A 166 1.69 22.47 -17.58
N GLN A 167 2.89 22.08 -17.22
CA GLN A 167 3.30 22.00 -15.82
C GLN A 167 3.70 23.38 -15.31
N GLY A 168 3.79 23.53 -13.99
CA GLY A 168 4.30 24.78 -13.41
C GLY A 168 5.73 25.08 -13.81
N ASP A 169 6.40 24.08 -14.35
CA ASP A 169 7.72 24.19 -14.93
C ASP A 169 7.73 24.70 -16.39
N GLY A 170 6.57 25.05 -16.93
CA GLY A 170 6.42 25.54 -18.29
C GLY A 170 6.42 24.46 -19.36
N ILE A 171 6.92 23.25 -19.12
CA ILE A 171 6.88 22.14 -20.09
C ILE A 171 5.42 21.82 -20.36
N GLY A 172 5.07 21.75 -21.65
CA GLY A 172 3.71 21.51 -22.06
C GLY A 172 3.58 20.74 -23.36
N LEU A 173 2.52 19.97 -23.46
CA LEU A 173 2.14 19.22 -24.64
C LEU A 173 0.74 19.64 -25.09
N THR A 174 0.56 19.76 -26.39
CA THR A 174 -0.74 19.83 -27.04
C THR A 174 -1.01 18.52 -27.77
N LEU A 175 -2.15 17.93 -27.49
CA LEU A 175 -2.70 16.81 -28.22
C LEU A 175 -3.77 17.35 -29.16
N SER A 176 -3.58 17.17 -30.46
CA SER A 176 -4.52 17.62 -31.51
C SER A 176 -5.19 16.41 -32.14
N PHE A 177 -6.52 16.41 -32.14
CA PHE A 177 -7.34 15.33 -32.69
C PHE A 177 -7.68 15.61 -34.16
N SER A 178 -7.63 14.58 -35.02
CA SER A 178 -8.04 14.70 -36.43
C SER A 178 -9.52 15.02 -36.63
N SER A 179 -10.32 14.82 -35.59
CA SER A 179 -11.73 15.20 -35.47
C SER A 179 -11.99 15.59 -34.02
N SER A 180 -12.90 16.54 -33.76
CA SER A 180 -13.24 16.94 -32.39
C SER A 180 -13.61 15.74 -31.51
N ALA A 181 -13.08 15.72 -30.28
CA ALA A 181 -13.39 14.73 -29.27
C ALA A 181 -14.17 15.37 -28.13
N TYR A 182 -15.07 14.61 -27.49
CA TYR A 182 -15.67 15.05 -26.24
C TYR A 182 -14.64 14.88 -25.13
N ASN A 183 -14.26 15.97 -24.48
CA ASN A 183 -13.22 16.02 -23.46
C ASN A 183 -13.81 16.35 -22.09
N GLN A 184 -13.25 15.74 -21.05
CA GLN A 184 -13.58 16.00 -19.66
C GLN A 184 -12.29 16.01 -18.82
N LEU A 185 -11.98 17.15 -18.19
CA LEU A 185 -10.88 17.28 -17.22
C LEU A 185 -11.45 17.43 -15.81
N THR A 186 -10.95 16.65 -14.86
CA THR A 186 -11.59 16.45 -13.54
C THR A 186 -10.56 16.46 -12.41
N ASP A 187 -10.90 17.08 -11.28
CA ASP A 187 -10.17 17.02 -10.01
C ASP A 187 -10.68 15.86 -9.16
N ASN A 188 -9.85 14.85 -8.89
CA ASN A 188 -10.29 13.63 -8.23
C ASN A 188 -10.23 13.71 -6.69
N ARG A 189 -9.82 14.84 -6.10
CA ARG A 189 -9.75 15.03 -4.63
C ARG A 189 -11.06 15.18 -3.94
N ALA A 190 -12.03 15.79 -4.59
CA ALA A 190 -13.35 15.81 -4.00
C ALA A 190 -13.76 14.35 -3.63
N TRP A 191 -13.14 13.33 -4.22
CA TRP A 191 -13.44 11.92 -4.13
C TRP A 191 -12.20 11.42 -3.39
N GLY A 192 -11.57 12.07 -2.42
CA GLY A 192 -10.43 11.52 -1.68
C GLY A 192 -9.24 10.91 -2.48
N TRP A 193 -9.14 11.09 -3.81
CA TRP A 193 -8.05 10.62 -4.65
C TRP A 193 -7.27 11.82 -5.11
N LYS A 194 -6.05 11.92 -4.62
CA LYS A 194 -5.21 13.06 -4.90
C LYS A 194 -4.55 12.89 -6.28
N VAL A 195 -5.33 13.08 -7.35
CA VAL A 195 -4.93 13.08 -8.78
C VAL A 195 -5.94 13.90 -9.61
N PHE A 196 -5.60 14.28 -10.84
CA PHE A 196 -6.55 14.78 -11.83
C PHE A 196 -6.79 13.70 -12.90
N ALA A 197 -7.93 13.71 -13.57
CA ALA A 197 -8.22 12.79 -14.67
C ALA A 197 -8.66 13.53 -15.92
N TRP A 198 -8.06 13.17 -17.05
CA TRP A 198 -8.47 13.61 -18.38
C TRP A 198 -9.04 12.43 -19.16
N ARG A 199 -10.33 12.50 -19.48
CA ARG A 199 -11.02 11.55 -20.34
C ARG A 199 -11.38 12.22 -21.65
N TRP A 200 -11.19 11.51 -22.76
CA TRP A 200 -11.66 11.96 -24.07
C TRP A 200 -12.29 10.83 -24.85
N ASN A 201 -13.37 11.15 -25.57
CA ASN A 201 -14.16 10.19 -26.35
C ASN A 201 -14.20 10.63 -27.82
N PHE A 202 -14.02 9.67 -28.72
CA PHE A 202 -14.12 9.88 -30.17
C PHE A 202 -15.01 8.82 -30.81
N PHE A 203 -15.49 9.09 -32.02
CA PHE A 203 -16.31 8.17 -32.79
C PHE A 203 -15.41 7.27 -33.65
N PRO A 204 -15.28 5.96 -33.34
CA PRO A 204 -14.41 5.07 -34.09
C PRO A 204 -15.01 4.79 -35.48
N ASN A 205 -14.17 4.85 -36.52
CA ASN A 205 -14.56 4.60 -37.90
C ASN A 205 -13.51 3.68 -38.57
N PRO A 206 -13.90 2.49 -39.07
CA PRO A 206 -12.98 1.56 -39.74
C PRO A 206 -12.32 2.14 -41.01
N ASN A 207 -13.01 3.08 -41.68
CA ASN A 207 -12.54 3.67 -42.92
C ASN A 207 -11.70 4.94 -42.69
N THR A 208 -11.87 5.59 -41.55
CA THR A 208 -11.19 6.84 -41.20
C THR A 208 -10.56 6.71 -39.82
N PRO A 209 -9.30 6.24 -39.73
CA PRO A 209 -8.57 6.15 -38.47
C PRO A 209 -8.53 7.51 -37.78
N LEU A 210 -8.77 7.54 -36.47
CA LEU A 210 -8.46 8.74 -35.68
C LEU A 210 -6.95 8.89 -35.64
N THR A 211 -6.47 10.12 -35.86
CA THR A 211 -5.10 10.48 -35.50
C THR A 211 -5.06 11.48 -34.35
N VAL A 212 -4.12 11.28 -33.44
CA VAL A 212 -3.81 12.21 -32.34
C VAL A 212 -2.37 12.63 -32.51
N THR A 213 -2.16 13.88 -32.89
CA THR A 213 -0.81 14.44 -33.03
C THR A 213 -0.41 15.05 -31.70
N VAL A 214 0.70 14.60 -31.14
CA VAL A 214 1.26 15.20 -29.92
C VAL A 214 2.35 16.18 -30.32
N ARG A 215 2.29 17.41 -29.83
CA ARG A 215 3.25 18.48 -30.12
C ARG A 215 3.62 19.23 -28.85
N PRO A 216 4.78 19.92 -28.80
CA PRO A 216 5.03 20.92 -27.77
C PRO A 216 3.92 21.98 -27.76
N ALA A 217 3.53 22.44 -26.58
CA ALA A 217 2.42 23.39 -26.39
C ALA A 217 2.58 24.75 -27.10
N ASP A 218 3.82 25.12 -27.43
CA ASP A 218 4.18 26.40 -28.05
C ASP A 218 4.42 26.30 -29.58
N GLY A 219 4.25 25.11 -30.17
CA GLY A 219 4.45 24.84 -31.61
C GLY A 219 5.77 24.11 -31.94
N PRO A 220 5.91 23.58 -33.17
CA PRO A 220 7.15 22.90 -33.59
C PRO A 220 8.31 23.91 -33.67
N GLY A 221 9.38 23.65 -32.91
CA GLY A 221 10.54 24.55 -32.83
C GLY A 221 10.35 25.76 -31.91
N ALA A 222 9.27 25.81 -31.13
CA ALA A 222 9.11 26.85 -30.13
C ALA A 222 10.20 26.75 -29.06
N ALA A 223 10.84 27.89 -28.76
CA ALA A 223 11.80 27.97 -27.69
C ALA A 223 11.12 27.53 -26.38
N LYS A 224 11.84 26.74 -25.59
CA LYS A 224 11.46 26.36 -24.22
C LYS A 224 10.85 27.60 -23.54
N PRO A 225 9.69 27.52 -22.87
CA PRO A 225 9.23 28.62 -22.03
C PRO A 225 10.39 29.06 -21.16
N THR A 226 10.48 30.36 -20.88
CA THR A 226 11.37 30.89 -19.84
C THR A 226 11.28 29.96 -18.65
N ALA A 227 12.45 29.55 -18.15
CA ALA A 227 12.60 28.37 -17.31
C ALA A 227 11.47 28.22 -16.27
N PRO A 228 11.07 26.98 -15.97
CA PRO A 228 10.10 26.62 -14.94
C PRO A 228 9.97 27.55 -13.75
N ALA A 229 8.74 27.75 -13.29
CA ALA A 229 8.57 28.20 -11.91
C ALA A 229 9.20 27.16 -10.99
N LYS A 230 10.15 27.61 -10.18
CA LYS A 230 10.83 26.75 -9.23
C LYS A 230 9.83 26.28 -8.19
N GLN A 231 9.73 24.97 -7.99
CA GLN A 231 8.81 24.32 -7.05
C GLN A 231 9.54 23.91 -5.76
N VAL A 232 10.83 23.66 -5.88
CA VAL A 232 11.69 23.20 -4.79
C VAL A 232 12.80 24.22 -4.61
N ASP A 233 12.91 24.78 -3.41
CA ASP A 233 13.93 25.75 -3.07
C ASP A 233 15.31 25.10 -2.98
N ALA A 234 16.35 25.90 -2.77
CA ALA A 234 17.71 25.39 -2.66
C ALA A 234 17.90 24.33 -1.54
N PHE A 235 17.00 24.30 -0.55
CA PHE A 235 17.04 23.41 0.61
C PHE A 235 16.12 22.19 0.48
N GLY A 236 15.45 22.01 -0.66
CA GLY A 236 14.53 20.88 -0.86
C GLY A 236 13.11 21.14 -0.36
N GLN A 237 12.79 22.36 0.04
CA GLN A 237 11.50 22.72 0.60
C GLN A 237 10.58 23.34 -0.46
N ASN A 238 9.28 23.37 -0.18
CA ASN A 238 8.29 23.91 -1.10
C ASN A 238 8.45 25.43 -1.26
N THR A 239 8.60 25.94 -2.49
CA THR A 239 8.75 27.39 -2.74
C THR A 239 7.48 28.20 -2.52
N ARG A 240 6.31 27.55 -2.49
CA ARG A 240 4.98 28.21 -2.58
C ARG A 240 4.34 28.48 -1.24
N PHE A 241 4.59 27.61 -0.27
CA PHE A 241 3.97 27.67 1.05
C PHE A 241 4.97 28.16 2.08
N ASP A 242 4.46 28.79 3.13
CA ASP A 242 5.23 29.11 4.32
C ASP A 242 4.62 28.39 5.53
N TRP A 243 5.45 28.02 6.50
CA TRP A 243 5.03 27.31 7.70
C TRP A 243 6.00 27.58 8.86
N PRO A 244 5.55 27.38 10.11
CA PRO A 244 6.43 27.47 11.27
C PRO A 244 7.64 26.52 11.12
N GLY A 245 8.84 27.08 11.13
CA GLY A 245 10.08 26.29 11.05
C GLY A 245 10.63 26.05 9.63
N LYS A 246 10.03 26.63 8.58
CA LYS A 246 10.63 26.65 7.24
C LYS A 246 12.00 27.33 7.26
N LEU A 247 13.03 26.67 6.71
CA LEU A 247 14.38 27.22 6.61
C LEU A 247 14.43 28.37 5.59
N LYS A 248 15.01 29.53 5.95
CA LYS A 248 15.08 30.70 5.04
C LYS A 248 16.47 30.99 4.51
N SER A 249 17.53 30.55 5.19
CA SER A 249 18.90 30.85 4.79
C SER A 249 19.90 29.80 5.31
N GLU A 250 21.09 29.76 4.71
CA GLU A 250 22.18 28.93 5.22
C GLU A 250 22.69 29.38 6.60
N ASP A 251 22.56 30.67 6.92
CA ASP A 251 22.94 31.20 8.24
C ASP A 251 22.00 30.67 9.34
N GLU A 252 20.70 30.57 9.05
CA GLU A 252 19.76 29.88 9.94
C GLU A 252 20.14 28.41 10.12
N LEU A 253 20.48 27.71 9.04
CA LEU A 253 20.85 26.29 9.08
C LEU A 253 22.12 26.05 9.92
N LYS A 254 23.09 26.95 9.85
CA LYS A 254 24.31 26.91 10.69
C LYS A 254 24.00 27.29 12.13
N ALA A 255 23.14 28.29 12.36
CA ALA A 255 22.69 28.67 13.69
C ALA A 255 21.91 27.54 14.39
N ASP A 256 21.24 26.67 13.62
CA ASP A 256 20.55 25.50 14.15
C ASP A 256 21.49 24.56 14.90
N ILE A 257 22.81 24.56 14.66
CA ILE A 257 23.75 23.70 15.42
C ILE A 257 23.69 24.00 16.93
N ALA A 258 23.78 25.28 17.30
CA ALA A 258 23.73 25.70 18.70
C ALA A 258 22.30 25.57 19.28
N ALA A 259 21.28 25.87 18.46
CA ALA A 259 19.89 25.73 18.88
C ALA A 259 19.49 24.25 19.10
N ASP A 260 19.99 23.35 18.25
CA ASP A 260 19.83 21.91 18.36
C ASP A 260 20.51 21.39 19.62
N GLU A 261 21.76 21.80 19.89
CA GLU A 261 22.48 21.39 21.11
C GLU A 261 21.70 21.77 22.37
N ALA A 262 21.21 23.02 22.45
CA ALA A 262 20.39 23.47 23.58
C ALA A 262 19.05 22.72 23.67
N TYR A 263 18.40 22.45 22.53
CA TYR A 263 17.14 21.72 22.49
C TYR A 263 17.32 20.27 22.96
N TYR A 264 18.32 19.56 22.48
CA TYR A 264 18.61 18.18 22.86
C TYR A 264 19.05 18.07 24.32
N ALA A 265 19.85 19.02 24.81
CA ALA A 265 20.26 19.08 26.22
C ALA A 265 19.12 19.41 27.19
N SER A 266 17.98 19.90 26.69
CA SER A 266 16.81 20.20 27.54
C SER A 266 16.04 18.95 27.98
N PHE A 267 16.23 17.82 27.28
CA PHE A 267 15.61 16.55 27.65
C PHE A 267 16.33 15.91 28.85
N LYS A 268 15.58 15.10 29.60
CA LYS A 268 16.09 14.37 30.76
C LYS A 268 15.70 12.89 30.65
N PRO A 269 16.29 12.15 29.70
CA PRO A 269 15.97 10.73 29.53
C PRO A 269 16.31 9.94 30.79
N PRO A 270 15.58 8.85 31.08
CA PRO A 270 15.90 7.97 32.20
C PRO A 270 17.27 7.32 32.00
N ALA A 271 17.90 6.92 33.12
CA ALA A 271 19.11 6.12 33.07
C ALA A 271 18.76 4.70 32.60
N LEU A 272 19.21 4.37 31.38
CA LEU A 272 19.09 3.03 30.79
C LEU A 272 20.46 2.34 30.81
N ASP A 273 20.45 1.03 30.64
CA ASP A 273 21.71 0.30 30.50
C ASP A 273 22.36 0.53 29.12
N ARG A 274 23.49 -0.15 28.85
CA ARG A 274 24.26 0.05 27.62
C ARG A 274 23.49 -0.30 26.34
N PHE A 275 22.45 -1.13 26.41
CA PHE A 275 21.60 -1.49 25.27
C PHE A 275 20.33 -0.65 25.19
N GLY A 276 19.99 0.11 26.25
CA GLY A 276 18.73 0.86 26.34
C GLY A 276 17.64 0.13 27.13
N GLY A 277 18.01 -0.92 27.87
CA GLY A 277 17.13 -1.65 28.79
C GLY A 277 16.99 -0.99 30.15
N LEU A 278 16.00 -1.43 30.92
CA LEU A 278 15.71 -0.97 32.28
C LEU A 278 16.70 -1.60 33.28
N PRO A 279 17.63 -0.85 33.90
CA PRO A 279 18.63 -1.42 34.79
C PRO A 279 18.02 -2.12 36.03
N GLY A 280 18.64 -3.22 36.47
CA GLY A 280 18.23 -3.97 37.67
C GLY A 280 16.98 -4.83 37.48
N SER A 281 16.35 -4.77 36.30
CA SER A 281 15.18 -5.58 35.97
C SER A 281 15.52 -7.07 35.83
N GLN A 282 16.78 -7.41 35.50
CA GLN A 282 17.28 -8.79 35.54
C GLN A 282 17.00 -9.46 36.89
N GLU A 283 17.48 -8.85 37.98
CA GLU A 283 17.30 -9.36 39.35
C GLU A 283 15.85 -9.25 39.81
N LYS A 284 15.18 -8.12 39.51
CA LYS A 284 13.78 -7.86 39.91
C LYS A 284 12.81 -8.90 39.35
N PHE A 285 13.00 -9.34 38.11
CA PHE A 285 12.06 -10.22 37.41
C PHE A 285 12.60 -11.62 37.12
N GLY A 286 13.89 -11.89 37.43
CA GLY A 286 14.52 -13.17 37.15
C GLY A 286 14.64 -13.46 35.65
N LEU A 287 14.97 -12.43 34.85
CA LEU A 287 15.25 -12.55 33.43
C LEU A 287 16.67 -13.13 33.22
N LYS A 288 16.87 -13.90 32.16
CA LYS A 288 18.14 -14.56 31.88
C LYS A 288 19.09 -13.61 31.18
N LYS A 289 20.37 -13.73 31.53
CA LYS A 289 21.46 -13.10 30.77
C LYS A 289 21.99 -14.09 29.75
N THR A 290 21.54 -13.98 28.50
CA THR A 290 21.91 -14.91 27.41
C THR A 290 23.06 -14.40 26.54
N GLY A 291 23.38 -13.10 26.61
CA GLY A 291 24.29 -12.45 25.68
C GLY A 291 23.64 -12.00 24.36
N PHE A 292 22.34 -12.22 24.18
CA PHE A 292 21.57 -11.82 23.00
C PHE A 292 20.18 -11.30 23.39
N PHE A 293 19.56 -10.53 22.51
CA PHE A 293 18.15 -10.20 22.65
C PHE A 293 17.29 -11.46 22.58
N HIS A 294 16.34 -11.60 23.51
CA HIS A 294 15.46 -12.75 23.57
C HIS A 294 14.16 -12.38 24.27
N VAL A 295 13.11 -13.18 24.09
CA VAL A 295 11.82 -12.98 24.77
C VAL A 295 11.64 -14.00 25.89
N GLU A 296 11.13 -13.54 27.03
CA GLU A 296 10.74 -14.38 28.15
C GLU A 296 9.40 -13.93 28.72
N GLN A 297 8.58 -14.88 29.15
CA GLN A 297 7.36 -14.58 29.87
C GLN A 297 7.60 -14.68 31.38
N LYS A 298 7.24 -13.65 32.14
CA LYS A 298 7.27 -13.64 33.61
C LYS A 298 5.96 -13.05 34.14
N ASN A 299 5.34 -13.71 35.12
CA ASN A 299 4.12 -13.24 35.78
C ASN A 299 2.99 -12.85 34.80
N GLY A 300 2.81 -13.63 33.73
CA GLY A 300 1.76 -13.39 32.72
C GLY A 300 2.03 -12.22 31.77
N LYS A 301 3.22 -11.61 31.79
CA LYS A 301 3.66 -10.59 30.85
C LYS A 301 4.86 -11.06 30.03
N TRP A 302 4.90 -10.66 28.77
CA TRP A 302 6.08 -10.81 27.94
C TRP A 302 7.07 -9.68 28.19
N PHE A 303 8.34 -10.06 28.28
CA PHE A 303 9.48 -9.17 28.27
C PHE A 303 10.33 -9.51 27.07
N LEU A 304 10.67 -8.51 26.27
CA LEU A 304 11.89 -8.55 25.49
C LEU A 304 13.03 -8.21 26.45
N ALA A 305 14.03 -9.07 26.52
CA ALA A 305 15.21 -8.92 27.37
C ALA A 305 16.43 -8.67 26.49
N ASP A 306 17.26 -7.73 26.90
CA ASP A 306 18.52 -7.40 26.23
C ASP A 306 19.64 -8.42 26.57
N PRO A 307 20.82 -8.32 25.94
CA PRO A 307 21.93 -9.23 26.18
C PRO A 307 22.43 -9.30 27.62
N ASP A 308 22.24 -8.26 28.43
CA ASP A 308 22.62 -8.24 29.84
C ASP A 308 21.53 -8.81 30.75
N GLY A 309 20.35 -9.12 30.19
CA GLY A 309 19.21 -9.72 30.88
C GLY A 309 18.26 -8.69 31.48
N ASN A 310 18.35 -7.41 31.07
CA ASN A 310 17.39 -6.41 31.50
C ASN A 310 16.20 -6.34 30.54
N ALA A 311 15.02 -5.98 31.06
CA ALA A 311 13.83 -5.69 30.28
C ALA A 311 14.08 -4.53 29.32
N PHE A 312 13.78 -4.76 28.05
CA PHE A 312 13.95 -3.83 26.94
C PHE A 312 12.62 -3.69 26.20
N PHE A 313 12.08 -2.48 26.12
CA PHE A 313 10.94 -2.20 25.24
C PHE A 313 11.48 -1.59 23.94
N HIS A 314 11.27 -2.25 22.80
CA HIS A 314 11.83 -1.82 21.51
C HIS A 314 11.10 -0.57 21.01
N LEU A 315 11.72 0.60 21.17
CA LEU A 315 11.28 1.87 20.60
C LEU A 315 12.15 2.16 19.38
N GLY A 316 11.76 1.59 18.24
CA GLY A 316 12.50 1.65 17.00
C GLY A 316 12.14 2.85 16.13
N VAL A 317 13.10 3.30 15.33
CA VAL A 317 12.88 4.28 14.25
C VAL A 317 13.28 3.66 12.91
N CYS A 318 12.34 3.54 11.98
CA CYS A 318 12.58 3.00 10.65
C CYS A 318 13.39 3.96 9.77
N SER A 319 14.06 3.40 8.76
CA SER A 319 14.84 4.12 7.76
C SER A 319 15.92 5.00 8.39
N PHE A 320 16.75 4.41 9.26
CA PHE A 320 17.73 5.14 10.09
C PHE A 320 19.00 5.59 9.34
N LEU A 321 18.83 6.24 8.18
CA LEU A 321 19.88 6.80 7.33
C LEU A 321 19.33 7.98 6.50
N PRO A 322 20.17 8.84 5.89
CA PRO A 322 19.72 10.03 5.16
C PRO A 322 19.27 9.68 3.73
N HIS A 323 18.32 8.75 3.60
CA HIS A 323 17.89 8.17 2.32
C HIS A 323 16.63 8.83 1.73
N ASP A 324 16.44 10.14 1.95
CA ASP A 324 15.39 10.96 1.33
C ASP A 324 15.75 11.31 -0.13
N TYR A 325 16.18 10.33 -0.93
CA TYR A 325 16.50 10.60 -2.32
C TYR A 325 15.22 10.85 -3.12
N THR A 326 15.24 11.90 -3.94
CA THR A 326 14.25 12.15 -4.97
C THR A 326 14.86 11.97 -6.36
N TYR A 327 14.07 11.45 -7.28
CA TYR A 327 14.47 11.31 -8.68
C TYR A 327 14.45 12.69 -9.36
N VAL A 328 15.55 13.28 -9.78
CA VAL A 328 15.60 14.59 -10.45
C VAL A 328 15.65 14.47 -11.98
N GLY A 329 15.88 13.26 -12.50
CA GLY A 329 15.95 12.97 -13.93
C GLY A 329 14.71 13.46 -14.68
N GLY A 330 14.93 14.08 -15.84
CA GLY A 330 13.87 14.68 -16.63
C GLY A 330 13.31 15.99 -16.06
N ARG A 331 13.38 16.28 -14.75
CA ARG A 331 12.68 17.41 -14.08
C ARG A 331 13.59 18.40 -13.34
N ARG A 332 14.87 18.50 -13.72
CA ARG A 332 15.90 19.28 -13.00
C ARG A 332 15.57 20.78 -12.92
N GLU A 333 14.84 21.25 -13.90
CA GLU A 333 14.51 22.64 -14.10
C GLU A 333 13.51 23.19 -13.05
N ILE A 334 12.76 22.31 -12.34
CA ILE A 334 11.82 22.71 -11.26
C ILE A 334 12.54 23.03 -9.94
N TYR A 335 13.82 22.68 -9.82
CA TYR A 335 14.62 22.93 -8.61
C TYR A 335 15.36 24.25 -8.75
N GLU A 336 15.32 25.11 -7.73
CA GLU A 336 16.11 26.35 -7.70
C GLU A 336 17.60 26.04 -7.84
N TRP A 337 18.01 24.91 -7.26
CA TRP A 337 19.39 24.50 -7.20
C TRP A 337 19.52 22.98 -7.23
N LEU A 338 20.46 22.51 -8.06
CA LEU A 338 21.00 21.15 -8.04
C LEU A 338 22.51 21.25 -8.34
N PRO A 339 23.38 20.57 -7.59
CA PRO A 339 24.81 20.59 -7.84
C PRO A 339 25.18 19.66 -9.02
N PRO A 340 26.36 19.83 -9.63
CA PRO A 340 26.95 18.78 -10.45
C PRO A 340 27.29 17.55 -9.60
N LEU A 341 27.34 16.37 -10.22
CA LEU A 341 27.69 15.11 -9.55
C LEU A 341 29.09 15.18 -8.92
N GLN A 342 30.06 15.74 -9.65
CA GLN A 342 31.41 15.97 -9.12
C GLN A 342 31.42 17.25 -8.29
N GLY A 343 31.97 17.19 -7.08
CA GLY A 343 32.13 18.34 -6.21
C GLY A 343 31.75 18.04 -4.76
N PRO A 344 31.55 19.07 -3.93
CA PRO A 344 31.32 18.91 -2.50
C PRO A 344 30.00 18.18 -2.15
N TYR A 345 29.06 18.10 -3.10
CA TYR A 345 27.76 17.46 -2.91
C TYR A 345 27.67 16.03 -3.47
N GLN A 346 28.79 15.42 -3.84
CA GLN A 346 28.80 14.07 -4.42
C GLN A 346 28.08 13.05 -3.53
N SER A 347 28.28 13.09 -2.21
CA SER A 347 27.64 12.18 -1.25
C SER A 347 26.12 12.39 -1.10
N ALA A 348 25.55 13.48 -1.65
CA ALA A 348 24.11 13.71 -1.68
C ALA A 348 23.42 13.06 -2.88
N PHE A 349 24.18 12.51 -3.84
CA PHE A 349 23.63 11.67 -4.90
C PHE A 349 23.52 10.22 -4.41
N HIS A 350 22.47 9.52 -4.83
CA HIS A 350 22.32 8.10 -4.50
C HIS A 350 23.54 7.30 -5.01
N ASN A 351 24.11 6.48 -4.13
CA ASN A 351 25.38 5.76 -4.35
C ASN A 351 26.59 6.63 -4.76
N GLY A 352 26.49 7.96 -4.62
CA GLY A 352 27.53 8.92 -5.03
C GLY A 352 27.82 8.97 -6.54
N ASN A 353 26.99 8.32 -7.37
CA ASN A 353 27.20 8.18 -8.80
C ASN A 353 25.92 8.29 -9.65
N GLU A 354 24.72 8.19 -9.05
CA GLU A 354 23.45 8.28 -9.77
C GLU A 354 23.01 9.74 -9.87
N VAL A 355 23.41 10.39 -10.97
CA VAL A 355 23.16 11.83 -11.21
C VAL A 355 21.69 12.23 -11.10
N ASP A 356 20.77 11.29 -11.35
CA ASP A 356 19.32 11.54 -11.35
C ASP A 356 18.63 11.24 -10.03
N ASN A 357 19.36 10.88 -8.96
CA ASN A 357 18.78 10.62 -7.63
C ASN A 357 19.52 11.46 -6.59
N PHE A 358 18.85 12.44 -5.99
CA PHE A 358 19.48 13.45 -5.12
C PHE A 358 18.74 13.61 -3.79
N SER A 359 19.47 13.73 -2.69
CA SER A 359 18.96 13.97 -1.33
C SER A 359 19.22 15.42 -0.93
N PHE A 360 18.14 16.18 -0.74
CA PHE A 360 18.25 17.55 -0.24
C PHE A 360 18.61 17.60 1.25
N HIS A 361 18.18 16.62 2.04
CA HIS A 361 18.63 16.50 3.42
C HIS A 361 20.15 16.35 3.49
N SER A 362 20.74 15.42 2.72
CA SER A 362 22.19 15.25 2.67
C SER A 362 22.91 16.53 2.20
N ALA A 363 22.36 17.24 1.22
CA ALA A 363 22.89 18.53 0.80
C ALA A 363 22.85 19.59 1.92
N ASN A 364 21.77 19.62 2.69
CA ASN A 364 21.63 20.51 3.85
C ASN A 364 22.63 20.14 4.95
N LEU A 365 22.90 18.86 5.18
CA LEU A 365 23.96 18.44 6.11
C LEU A 365 25.34 18.92 5.66
N ILE A 366 25.64 18.86 4.36
CA ILE A 366 26.90 19.37 3.81
C ILE A 366 27.00 20.89 4.02
N ARG A 367 25.91 21.64 3.79
CA ARG A 367 25.86 23.09 4.09
C ARG A 367 26.05 23.39 5.57
N LYS A 368 25.41 22.61 6.43
CA LYS A 368 25.42 22.76 7.89
C LYS A 368 26.80 22.49 8.47
N TYR A 369 27.48 21.44 8.01
CA TYR A 369 28.71 20.93 8.64
C TYR A 369 29.98 21.08 7.79
N GLY A 370 29.88 21.48 6.52
CA GLY A 370 31.02 21.72 5.63
C GLY A 370 31.77 20.46 5.19
N LYS A 371 31.18 19.27 5.32
CA LYS A 371 31.79 17.99 4.95
C LYS A 371 30.81 17.04 4.27
N PRO A 372 31.28 16.07 3.45
CA PRO A 372 30.44 15.01 2.89
C PRO A 372 29.69 14.23 3.98
N VAL A 373 28.54 13.66 3.60
CA VAL A 373 27.72 12.82 4.46
C VAL A 373 28.22 11.39 4.36
N GLU A 374 28.59 10.83 5.51
CA GLU A 374 28.96 9.42 5.65
C GLU A 374 27.95 8.74 6.57
N ASP A 375 27.46 7.56 6.19
CA ASP A 375 26.41 6.84 6.93
C ASP A 375 26.75 6.62 8.41
N ALA A 376 28.02 6.30 8.71
CA ALA A 376 28.46 6.10 10.09
C ALA A 376 28.41 7.40 10.91
N ASP A 377 28.85 8.53 10.34
CA ASP A 377 28.81 9.82 11.01
C ASP A 377 27.38 10.32 11.19
N PHE A 378 26.55 10.14 10.17
CA PHE A 378 25.13 10.44 10.23
C PHE A 378 24.43 9.63 11.31
N ALA A 379 24.63 8.31 11.31
CA ALA A 379 24.05 7.40 12.30
C ALA A 379 24.52 7.77 13.71
N ARG A 380 25.81 8.02 13.93
CA ARG A 380 26.35 8.44 15.25
C ARG A 380 25.64 9.68 15.78
N ARG A 381 25.46 10.68 14.93
CA ARG A 381 24.75 11.92 15.27
C ARG A 381 23.27 11.66 15.57
N MET A 382 22.60 10.85 14.75
CA MET A 382 21.18 10.55 14.93
C MET A 382 20.91 9.68 16.15
N ILE A 383 21.74 8.68 16.44
CA ILE A 383 21.68 7.90 17.68
C ILE A 383 21.74 8.82 18.89
N GLY A 384 22.69 9.78 18.90
CA GLY A 384 22.80 10.77 19.98
C GLY A 384 21.52 11.60 20.16
N ARG A 385 20.87 12.01 19.06
CA ARG A 385 19.63 12.80 19.07
C ARG A 385 18.42 11.98 19.52
N VAL A 386 18.16 10.85 18.89
CA VAL A 386 16.94 10.06 19.15
C VAL A 386 16.93 9.46 20.56
N ARG A 387 18.11 9.19 21.14
CA ARG A 387 18.24 8.81 22.56
C ARG A 387 17.75 9.89 23.52
N GLN A 388 17.92 11.17 23.19
CA GLN A 388 17.35 12.25 24.00
C GLN A 388 15.82 12.20 24.02
N PHE A 389 15.20 11.74 22.93
CA PHE A 389 13.75 11.53 22.84
C PHE A 389 13.30 10.17 23.41
N GLY A 390 14.22 9.35 23.89
CA GLY A 390 13.96 8.03 24.47
C GLY A 390 13.84 6.87 23.48
N PHE A 391 14.06 7.06 22.18
CA PHE A 391 14.22 5.92 21.26
C PHE A 391 15.52 5.18 21.56
N ASN A 392 15.49 3.86 21.45
CA ASN A 392 16.60 3.01 21.89
C ASN A 392 17.10 2.05 20.81
N SER A 393 16.53 2.03 19.61
CA SER A 393 16.96 1.12 18.54
C SER A 393 16.67 1.63 17.12
N GLY A 394 17.38 1.05 16.15
CA GLY A 394 17.07 1.16 14.72
C GLY A 394 15.97 0.16 14.35
N GLY A 395 14.89 0.67 13.74
CA GLY A 395 13.79 -0.14 13.19
C GLY A 395 14.10 -0.64 11.79
N ALA A 396 13.10 -1.15 11.07
CA ALA A 396 13.28 -1.67 9.72
C ALA A 396 13.86 -0.64 8.74
N PHE A 397 14.41 -1.16 7.63
CA PHE A 397 15.10 -0.38 6.60
C PHE A 397 16.31 0.42 7.11
N SER A 398 16.85 0.03 8.26
CA SER A 398 18.02 0.65 8.89
C SER A 398 19.23 -0.27 8.74
N PRO A 399 20.14 -0.02 7.78
CA PRO A 399 21.35 -0.82 7.67
C PRO A 399 22.28 -0.55 8.85
N PHE A 400 23.02 -1.58 9.25
CA PHE A 400 24.04 -1.48 10.29
C PHE A 400 25.19 -0.56 9.85
N THR A 401 25.67 0.26 10.78
CA THR A 401 26.87 1.10 10.61
C THR A 401 27.79 0.94 11.83
N PRO A 402 29.10 1.23 11.72
CA PRO A 402 30.01 1.19 12.87
C PRO A 402 29.56 2.01 14.09
N ALA A 403 28.74 3.05 13.88
CA ALA A 403 28.19 3.86 14.96
C ALA A 403 27.24 3.08 15.88
N HIS A 404 26.55 2.05 15.36
CA HIS A 404 25.71 1.17 16.18
C HIS A 404 26.57 0.43 17.21
N ALA A 405 27.70 -0.15 16.79
CA ALA A 405 28.66 -0.78 17.69
C ALA A 405 29.29 0.21 18.66
N GLU A 406 29.80 1.34 18.16
CA GLU A 406 30.45 2.38 18.97
C GLU A 406 29.56 2.88 20.10
N LEU A 407 28.28 3.11 19.80
CA LEU A 407 27.32 3.68 20.74
C LEU A 407 26.47 2.61 21.43
N SER A 408 26.68 1.32 21.16
CA SER A 408 25.84 0.22 21.64
C SER A 408 24.35 0.47 21.35
N PHE A 409 24.01 0.78 20.10
CA PHE A 409 22.63 1.05 19.67
C PHE A 409 22.07 -0.19 18.96
N PRO A 410 21.12 -0.90 19.57
CA PRO A 410 20.48 -2.07 18.97
C PRO A 410 19.78 -1.78 17.66
N TYR A 411 19.61 -2.81 16.83
CA TYR A 411 18.96 -2.70 15.53
C TYR A 411 18.26 -4.01 15.12
N VAL A 412 17.30 -3.90 14.20
CA VAL A 412 16.68 -5.04 13.52
C VAL A 412 17.25 -5.21 12.11
N SER A 413 17.20 -6.42 11.55
CA SER A 413 17.65 -6.68 10.18
C SER A 413 16.62 -7.51 9.41
N GLY A 414 16.79 -7.64 8.09
CA GLY A 414 16.03 -8.59 7.27
C GLY A 414 16.84 -9.85 7.02
N LEU A 415 16.17 -10.99 6.84
CA LEU A 415 16.80 -12.18 6.29
C LEU A 415 17.28 -11.93 4.86
N PRO A 416 18.33 -12.65 4.41
CA PRO A 416 18.84 -12.48 3.05
C PRO A 416 17.87 -13.16 2.05
N ASN A 417 16.99 -12.37 1.44
CA ASN A 417 15.96 -12.83 0.48
C ASN A 417 16.19 -12.32 -0.97
N LYS A 418 17.25 -11.55 -1.22
CA LYS A 418 17.47 -10.89 -2.50
C LYS A 418 17.60 -11.90 -3.64
N GLY A 419 16.69 -11.78 -4.62
CA GLY A 419 16.67 -12.59 -5.82
C GLY A 419 16.03 -13.97 -5.65
N LEU A 420 15.40 -14.27 -4.51
CA LEU A 420 14.50 -15.43 -4.43
C LEU A 420 13.34 -15.25 -5.41
N ARG A 421 12.95 -16.33 -6.08
CA ARG A 421 11.86 -16.32 -7.05
C ARG A 421 10.53 -16.32 -6.29
N SER A 422 9.69 -15.33 -6.56
CA SER A 422 8.30 -15.34 -6.08
C SER A 422 7.44 -16.29 -6.90
N ILE A 423 6.39 -16.82 -6.27
CA ILE A 423 5.33 -17.54 -6.97
C ILE A 423 4.70 -16.61 -8.01
N PRO A 424 4.54 -17.02 -9.28
CA PRO A 424 3.93 -16.19 -10.30
C PRO A 424 2.55 -15.68 -9.89
N GLY A 425 2.28 -14.39 -10.06
CA GLY A 425 1.02 -13.77 -9.63
C GLY A 425 0.97 -13.37 -8.15
N THR A 426 2.08 -13.51 -7.43
CA THR A 426 2.26 -13.00 -6.06
C THR A 426 3.48 -12.08 -6.00
N ALA A 427 3.56 -11.24 -4.97
CA ALA A 427 4.72 -10.40 -4.69
C ALA A 427 5.46 -10.91 -3.44
N HIS A 428 6.78 -11.10 -3.55
CA HIS A 428 7.67 -11.43 -2.42
C HIS A 428 7.43 -12.76 -1.70
N ILE A 429 6.59 -13.65 -2.25
CA ILE A 429 6.30 -14.96 -1.62
C ILE A 429 7.00 -16.09 -2.40
N PRO A 430 8.08 -16.70 -1.88
CA PRO A 430 8.76 -17.81 -2.54
C PRO A 430 8.04 -19.16 -2.34
N ASP A 431 8.26 -20.10 -3.25
CA ASP A 431 7.70 -21.46 -3.18
C ASP A 431 8.54 -22.35 -2.24
N PRO A 432 7.98 -22.80 -1.09
CA PRO A 432 8.73 -23.59 -0.11
C PRO A 432 8.95 -25.06 -0.52
N PHE A 433 8.33 -25.50 -1.61
CA PHE A 433 8.47 -26.84 -2.17
C PHE A 433 9.43 -26.89 -3.36
N ASP A 434 9.93 -25.73 -3.82
CA ASP A 434 10.86 -25.64 -4.94
C ASP A 434 12.32 -25.77 -4.45
N GLU A 435 12.99 -26.84 -4.84
CA GLU A 435 14.35 -27.16 -4.36
C GLU A 435 15.40 -26.11 -4.76
N GLU A 436 15.27 -25.49 -5.94
CA GLU A 436 16.18 -24.43 -6.38
C GLU A 436 16.04 -23.18 -5.51
N THR A 437 14.79 -22.79 -5.22
CA THR A 437 14.48 -21.69 -4.30
C THR A 437 15.01 -21.99 -2.89
N ARG A 438 14.85 -23.22 -2.40
CA ARG A 438 15.41 -23.67 -1.12
C ARG A 438 16.93 -23.61 -1.06
N ALA A 439 17.61 -24.16 -2.05
CA ALA A 439 19.06 -24.15 -2.16
C ALA A 439 19.62 -22.72 -2.27
N LYS A 440 18.91 -21.84 -2.99
CA LYS A 440 19.30 -20.43 -3.10
C LYS A 440 19.20 -19.71 -1.76
N PHE A 441 18.13 -19.93 -1.00
CA PHE A 441 18.00 -19.33 0.33
C PHE A 441 19.03 -19.88 1.32
N ASP A 442 19.27 -21.20 1.32
CA ASP A 442 20.33 -21.81 2.13
C ASP A 442 21.69 -21.15 1.86
N LYS A 443 22.06 -21.01 0.58
CA LYS A 443 23.28 -20.31 0.18
C LYS A 443 23.31 -18.86 0.68
N LEU A 444 22.22 -18.12 0.52
CA LEU A 444 22.11 -16.73 0.99
C LEU A 444 22.29 -16.63 2.51
N CYS A 445 21.70 -17.55 3.29
CA CYS A 445 21.86 -17.64 4.73
C CYS A 445 23.29 -18.02 5.13
N ALA A 446 23.88 -19.03 4.48
CA ALA A 446 25.25 -19.47 4.72
C ALA A 446 26.27 -18.35 4.51
N GLU A 447 26.05 -17.49 3.51
CA GLU A 447 26.93 -16.38 3.19
C GLU A 447 26.74 -15.18 4.15
N ALA A 448 25.51 -14.87 4.55
CA ALA A 448 25.21 -13.60 5.23
C ALA A 448 25.08 -13.69 6.76
N LEU A 449 24.57 -14.80 7.30
CA LEU A 449 24.21 -14.90 8.72
C LEU A 449 25.40 -15.15 9.66
N PRO A 450 26.40 -16.00 9.35
CA PRO A 450 27.50 -16.27 10.27
C PRO A 450 28.30 -15.02 10.72
N ALA A 451 28.39 -14.00 9.87
CA ALA A 451 29.06 -12.74 10.18
C ALA A 451 28.31 -11.90 11.24
N LYS A 452 27.02 -12.18 11.46
CA LYS A 452 26.14 -11.47 12.41
C LYS A 452 25.77 -12.32 13.63
N ALA A 453 25.97 -13.64 13.59
CA ALA A 453 25.53 -14.57 14.63
C ALA A 453 26.08 -14.32 16.04
N ALA A 454 27.17 -13.55 16.16
CA ALA A 454 27.76 -13.16 17.43
C ALA A 454 27.53 -11.67 17.80
N ASP A 455 26.74 -10.92 17.01
CA ASP A 455 26.49 -9.51 17.24
C ASP A 455 25.42 -9.30 18.33
N PRO A 456 25.77 -8.85 19.54
CA PRO A 456 24.79 -8.69 20.62
C PRO A 456 23.81 -7.52 20.37
N LEU A 457 24.05 -6.65 19.38
CA LEU A 457 23.18 -5.51 19.09
C LEU A 457 22.02 -5.86 18.17
N LEU A 458 22.08 -7.01 17.50
CA LEU A 458 20.99 -7.43 16.63
C LEU A 458 19.83 -7.95 17.47
N ILE A 459 18.68 -7.30 17.36
CA ILE A 459 17.44 -7.72 18.04
C ILE A 459 16.87 -8.97 17.37
N GLY A 460 16.86 -8.99 16.03
CA GLY A 460 16.36 -10.13 15.26
C GLY A 460 16.18 -9.83 13.78
N TYR A 461 15.71 -10.84 13.04
CA TYR A 461 15.49 -10.81 11.60
C TYR A 461 14.00 -10.82 11.22
N TYR A 462 13.58 -9.82 10.45
CA TYR A 462 12.35 -9.88 9.67
C TYR A 462 12.52 -10.84 8.50
N LEU A 463 11.51 -11.66 8.22
CA LEU A 463 11.52 -12.61 7.11
C LEU A 463 11.19 -11.92 5.78
N GLU A 464 10.25 -10.99 5.80
CA GLU A 464 9.75 -10.24 4.65
C GLU A 464 9.05 -8.95 5.09
N ASN A 465 8.61 -8.13 4.13
CA ASN A 465 7.76 -6.97 4.35
C ASN A 465 6.44 -7.06 3.56
N GLU A 466 5.31 -7.09 4.27
CA GLU A 466 3.95 -7.02 3.71
C GLU A 466 3.61 -8.03 2.58
N PRO A 467 3.94 -9.33 2.71
CA PRO A 467 3.48 -10.33 1.74
C PRO A 467 1.95 -10.48 1.76
N LEU A 468 1.29 -10.44 0.60
CA LEU A 468 -0.16 -10.64 0.46
C LEU A 468 -0.50 -12.14 0.44
N TYR A 469 -0.44 -12.78 1.61
CA TYR A 469 -0.66 -14.23 1.73
C TYR A 469 -2.09 -14.68 1.37
N GLU A 470 -3.07 -13.78 1.42
CA GLU A 470 -4.44 -14.00 0.97
C GLU A 470 -4.55 -14.35 -0.53
N ASP A 471 -3.56 -14.01 -1.35
CA ASP A 471 -3.54 -14.35 -2.77
C ASP A 471 -3.20 -15.82 -3.04
N LEU A 472 -2.44 -16.47 -2.16
CA LEU A 472 -1.96 -17.84 -2.36
C LEU A 472 -3.07 -18.86 -2.67
N PRO A 473 -4.17 -18.93 -1.90
CA PRO A 473 -5.25 -19.89 -2.19
C PRO A 473 -5.95 -19.65 -3.53
N ARG A 474 -5.92 -18.43 -4.06
CA ARG A 474 -6.49 -18.08 -5.37
C ARG A 474 -5.50 -18.36 -6.50
N VAL A 475 -4.22 -18.05 -6.29
CA VAL A 475 -3.19 -18.13 -7.32
C VAL A 475 -2.74 -19.57 -7.53
N ILE A 476 -2.36 -20.30 -6.48
CA ILE A 476 -1.74 -21.63 -6.59
C ILE A 476 -2.58 -22.61 -7.43
N PRO A 477 -3.92 -22.71 -7.26
CA PRO A 477 -4.74 -23.60 -8.06
C PRO A 477 -4.75 -23.30 -9.57
N THR A 478 -4.44 -22.07 -9.98
CA THR A 478 -4.39 -21.64 -11.39
C THR A 478 -3.05 -21.91 -12.07
N LEU A 479 -2.00 -22.19 -11.29
CA LEU A 479 -0.66 -22.42 -11.80
C LEU A 479 -0.53 -23.77 -12.50
N LYS A 480 0.52 -23.87 -13.32
CA LYS A 480 0.96 -25.12 -13.96
C LYS A 480 2.02 -25.82 -13.11
N GLY A 481 1.78 -27.08 -12.80
CA GLY A 481 2.63 -27.95 -12.00
C GLY A 481 3.93 -28.28 -12.72
N SER A 482 3.97 -28.25 -14.04
CA SER A 482 5.20 -28.32 -14.84
C SER A 482 6.22 -27.22 -14.50
N GLN A 483 5.78 -26.10 -13.90
CA GLN A 483 6.62 -24.93 -13.63
C GLN A 483 6.68 -24.53 -12.14
N ASN A 484 5.79 -25.04 -11.30
CA ASN A 484 5.61 -24.59 -9.91
C ASN A 484 5.44 -25.80 -8.98
N ALA A 485 6.30 -25.90 -7.96
CA ALA A 485 6.34 -27.03 -7.04
C ALA A 485 5.15 -27.02 -6.08
N CYS A 486 4.69 -25.86 -5.64
CA CYS A 486 3.51 -25.66 -4.82
C CYS A 486 2.26 -26.27 -5.48
N LYS A 487 2.07 -26.07 -6.79
CA LYS A 487 0.98 -26.69 -7.54
C LYS A 487 1.06 -28.22 -7.54
N ARG A 488 2.26 -28.80 -7.73
CA ARG A 488 2.47 -30.25 -7.65
C ARG A 488 2.17 -30.78 -6.25
N ARG A 489 2.58 -30.05 -5.21
CA ARG A 489 2.32 -30.42 -3.82
C ARG A 489 0.83 -30.39 -3.48
N LEU A 490 0.07 -29.42 -4.00
CA LEU A 490 -1.38 -29.39 -3.88
C LEU A 490 -2.01 -30.66 -4.50
N VAL A 491 -1.62 -31.02 -5.72
CA VAL A 491 -2.14 -32.21 -6.40
C VAL A 491 -1.77 -33.50 -5.67
N GLU A 492 -0.58 -33.58 -5.09
CA GLU A 492 -0.15 -34.72 -4.28
C GLU A 492 -0.99 -34.87 -3.00
N MET A 493 -1.27 -33.75 -2.31
CA MET A 493 -2.15 -33.74 -1.14
C MET A 493 -3.55 -34.22 -1.50
N LEU A 494 -4.10 -33.75 -2.63
CA LEU A 494 -5.41 -34.18 -3.13
C LEU A 494 -5.42 -35.67 -3.50
N ARG A 495 -4.38 -36.17 -4.17
CA ARG A 495 -4.22 -37.60 -4.48
C ARG A 495 -4.24 -38.44 -3.21
N THR A 496 -3.48 -38.03 -2.21
CA THR A 496 -3.39 -38.74 -0.92
C THR A 496 -4.74 -38.76 -0.21
N LYS A 497 -5.45 -37.62 -0.20
CA LYS A 497 -6.74 -37.49 0.47
C LYS A 497 -7.85 -38.33 -0.17
N TYR A 498 -7.97 -38.30 -1.49
CA TYR A 498 -9.10 -38.91 -2.20
C TYR A 498 -8.86 -40.35 -2.62
N GLY A 499 -7.60 -40.78 -2.80
CA GLY A 499 -7.22 -42.13 -3.24
C GLY A 499 -7.53 -42.42 -4.71
N THR A 500 -8.72 -42.07 -5.19
CA THR A 500 -9.14 -42.21 -6.60
C THR A 500 -9.51 -40.87 -7.23
N VAL A 501 -9.29 -40.73 -8.54
CA VAL A 501 -9.57 -39.47 -9.26
C VAL A 501 -11.08 -39.24 -9.37
N GLU A 502 -11.89 -40.30 -9.39
CA GLU A 502 -13.35 -40.22 -9.39
C GLU A 502 -13.87 -39.59 -8.09
N ALA A 503 -13.28 -39.95 -6.94
CA ALA A 503 -13.63 -39.36 -5.65
C ALA A 503 -13.26 -37.88 -5.59
N PHE A 504 -12.08 -37.52 -6.11
CA PHE A 504 -11.68 -36.11 -6.27
C PHE A 504 -12.65 -35.36 -7.19
N SER A 505 -12.92 -35.88 -8.39
CA SER A 505 -13.78 -35.22 -9.37
C SER A 505 -15.20 -35.02 -8.86
N ALA A 506 -15.73 -35.96 -8.07
CA ALA A 506 -17.01 -35.80 -7.38
C ALA A 506 -16.95 -34.69 -6.31
N ALA A 507 -15.90 -34.64 -5.51
CA ALA A 507 -15.78 -33.66 -4.42
C ALA A 507 -15.52 -32.23 -4.91
N TRP A 508 -14.68 -32.07 -5.94
CA TRP A 508 -14.32 -30.76 -6.51
C TRP A 508 -15.25 -30.32 -7.64
N ASN A 509 -16.19 -31.17 -8.06
CA ASN A 509 -17.00 -30.96 -9.26
C ASN A 509 -16.14 -30.58 -10.48
N LEU A 510 -15.01 -31.26 -10.63
CA LEU A 510 -14.00 -30.99 -11.65
C LEU A 510 -13.64 -32.29 -12.37
N PRO A 511 -14.01 -32.46 -13.65
CA PRO A 511 -13.70 -33.68 -14.38
C PRO A 511 -12.18 -33.79 -14.61
N ALA A 512 -11.62 -34.94 -14.28
CA ALA A 512 -10.23 -35.32 -14.55
C ALA A 512 -10.13 -36.83 -14.76
N LYS A 513 -9.24 -37.29 -15.64
CA LYS A 513 -9.07 -38.73 -15.90
C LYS A 513 -7.99 -39.34 -15.02
N THR A 514 -7.02 -38.54 -14.59
CA THR A 514 -5.96 -38.94 -13.66
C THR A 514 -5.57 -37.77 -12.78
N PHE A 515 -4.94 -38.04 -11.64
CA PHE A 515 -4.35 -36.97 -10.83
C PHE A 515 -3.17 -36.26 -11.52
N ASP A 516 -2.49 -36.91 -12.48
CA ASP A 516 -1.37 -36.28 -13.19
C ASP A 516 -1.85 -35.13 -14.08
N GLU A 517 -3.03 -35.26 -14.70
CA GLU A 517 -3.65 -34.18 -15.49
C GLU A 517 -3.95 -32.93 -14.65
N LEU A 518 -4.24 -33.09 -13.35
CA LEU A 518 -4.51 -31.97 -12.44
C LEU A 518 -3.32 -31.06 -12.22
N ALA A 519 -2.09 -31.55 -12.45
CA ALA A 519 -0.87 -30.77 -12.26
C ALA A 519 -0.86 -29.54 -13.15
N ASP A 520 -1.28 -29.66 -14.42
CA ASP A 520 -1.29 -28.54 -15.38
C ASP A 520 -2.70 -28.00 -15.68
N GLN A 521 -3.74 -28.54 -15.05
CA GLN A 521 -5.11 -28.04 -15.12
C GLN A 521 -5.38 -27.00 -14.01
N ALA A 522 -6.07 -25.92 -14.35
CA ALA A 522 -6.58 -24.98 -13.36
C ALA A 522 -7.66 -25.65 -12.50
N LEU A 523 -7.53 -25.58 -11.17
CA LEU A 523 -8.48 -26.19 -10.24
C LEU A 523 -9.40 -25.10 -9.70
N ALA A 524 -10.66 -25.11 -10.12
CA ALA A 524 -11.66 -24.18 -9.60
C ALA A 524 -11.98 -24.54 -8.14
N VAL A 525 -11.80 -23.59 -7.23
CA VAL A 525 -12.12 -23.75 -5.81
C VAL A 525 -13.57 -23.32 -5.56
N SER A 526 -14.52 -24.10 -6.08
CA SER A 526 -15.95 -23.71 -6.12
C SER A 526 -16.87 -24.57 -5.26
N THR A 527 -16.38 -25.67 -4.68
CA THR A 527 -17.16 -26.54 -3.79
C THR A 527 -16.72 -26.36 -2.32
N PRO A 528 -17.57 -26.69 -1.34
CA PRO A 528 -17.19 -26.70 0.07
C PRO A 528 -15.98 -27.61 0.35
N GLN A 529 -15.90 -28.76 -0.33
CA GLN A 529 -14.77 -29.70 -0.22
C GLN A 529 -13.50 -29.11 -0.82
N ALA A 530 -13.58 -28.50 -2.01
CA ALA A 530 -12.43 -27.84 -2.64
C ALA A 530 -11.89 -26.71 -1.76
N ASN A 531 -12.81 -25.97 -1.13
CA ASN A 531 -12.44 -25.01 -0.12
C ASN A 531 -11.72 -25.69 1.03
N ALA A 532 -12.37 -26.56 1.81
CA ALA A 532 -11.75 -27.24 2.94
C ALA A 532 -10.39 -27.89 2.62
N ASP A 533 -10.20 -28.41 1.40
CA ASP A 533 -8.90 -28.90 0.91
C ASP A 533 -7.87 -27.79 0.78
N MET A 534 -8.22 -26.66 0.18
CA MET A 534 -7.36 -25.49 0.16
C MET A 534 -7.06 -24.96 1.56
N LYS A 535 -7.93 -25.12 2.59
CA LYS A 535 -7.54 -24.87 4.00
C LYS A 535 -6.31 -25.68 4.36
N ALA A 536 -6.45 -26.98 4.20
CA ALA A 536 -5.49 -27.96 4.65
C ALA A 536 -4.19 -27.78 3.87
N TYR A 537 -4.30 -27.40 2.60
CA TYR A 537 -3.17 -27.02 1.79
C TYR A 537 -2.50 -25.73 2.28
N MET A 538 -3.25 -24.70 2.69
CA MET A 538 -2.66 -23.48 3.26
C MET A 538 -1.97 -23.76 4.60
N GLU A 539 -2.54 -24.61 5.45
CA GLU A 539 -1.87 -25.09 6.67
C GLU A 539 -0.55 -25.80 6.34
N LEU A 540 -0.56 -26.71 5.36
CA LEU A 540 0.63 -27.40 4.87
C LEU A 540 1.66 -26.44 4.26
N TYR A 541 1.20 -25.46 3.48
CA TYR A 541 2.04 -24.47 2.81
C TYR A 541 2.75 -23.59 3.84
N PHE A 542 2.02 -22.99 4.77
CA PHE A 542 2.62 -22.10 5.76
C PHE A 542 3.53 -22.87 6.71
N ASP A 543 3.15 -24.09 7.11
CA ASP A 543 4.01 -24.94 7.92
C ASP A 543 5.34 -25.24 7.21
N ALA A 544 5.29 -25.58 5.92
CA ALA A 544 6.48 -25.78 5.09
C ALA A 544 7.30 -24.49 4.92
N TYR A 545 6.65 -23.35 4.65
CA TYR A 545 7.29 -22.07 4.44
C TYR A 545 8.01 -21.55 5.67
N PHE A 546 7.30 -21.41 6.79
CA PHE A 546 7.89 -20.91 8.03
C PHE A 546 8.87 -21.93 8.63
N GLY A 547 8.57 -23.23 8.51
CA GLY A 547 9.47 -24.29 8.96
C GLY A 547 10.80 -24.29 8.19
N TRP A 548 10.76 -24.20 6.86
CA TRP A 548 11.97 -24.10 6.03
C TRP A 548 12.76 -22.83 6.30
N MET A 549 12.11 -21.66 6.28
CA MET A 549 12.82 -20.40 6.50
C MET A 549 13.44 -20.33 7.90
N SER A 550 12.70 -20.74 8.93
CA SER A 550 13.17 -20.74 10.32
C SER A 550 14.31 -21.72 10.54
N SER A 551 14.16 -22.98 10.10
CA SER A 551 15.22 -23.99 10.26
C SER A 551 16.49 -23.62 9.51
N THR A 552 16.38 -23.11 8.28
CA THR A 552 17.54 -22.68 7.49
C THR A 552 18.25 -21.49 8.14
N ALA A 553 17.51 -20.47 8.60
CA ALA A 553 18.11 -19.33 9.28
C ALA A 553 18.83 -19.76 10.57
N ARG A 554 18.18 -20.58 11.40
CA ARG A 554 18.73 -21.07 12.68
C ARG A 554 19.93 -22.00 12.53
N GLN A 555 20.09 -22.64 11.37
CA GLN A 555 21.29 -23.43 11.07
C GLN A 555 22.55 -22.56 11.06
N TYR A 556 22.45 -21.32 10.58
CA TYR A 556 23.60 -20.41 10.44
C TYR A 556 23.65 -19.33 11.53
N ASP A 557 22.51 -19.04 12.17
CA ASP A 557 22.41 -18.15 13.32
C ASP A 557 21.39 -18.69 14.35
N PRO A 558 21.85 -19.44 15.36
CA PRO A 558 20.97 -19.99 16.39
C PRO A 558 20.60 -18.98 17.49
N ASN A 559 21.23 -17.80 17.52
CA ASN A 559 21.16 -16.89 18.65
C ASN A 559 20.08 -15.81 18.48
N HIS A 560 19.91 -15.29 17.27
CA HIS A 560 19.00 -14.17 17.01
C HIS A 560 17.56 -14.60 16.78
N MET A 561 16.64 -13.73 17.20
CA MET A 561 15.21 -13.95 17.05
C MET A 561 14.76 -13.82 15.59
N LEU A 562 13.74 -14.60 15.23
CA LEU A 562 12.94 -14.39 14.02
C LEU A 562 11.69 -13.58 14.39
N ILE A 563 11.61 -12.34 13.90
CA ILE A 563 10.69 -11.32 14.41
C ILE A 563 9.53 -11.01 13.45
N GLY A 564 9.11 -11.98 12.63
CA GLY A 564 7.90 -11.87 11.81
C GLY A 564 8.10 -11.34 10.39
N ASN A 565 6.97 -11.04 9.74
CA ASN A 565 6.88 -10.71 8.31
C ASN A 565 6.27 -9.34 8.05
N ARG A 566 6.09 -8.51 9.08
CA ARG A 566 5.58 -7.14 8.95
C ARG A 566 4.28 -7.11 8.12
N LEU A 567 3.32 -7.96 8.51
CA LEU A 567 2.08 -8.13 7.78
C LEU A 567 1.23 -6.84 7.76
N GLN A 568 0.25 -6.76 6.87
CA GLN A 568 -0.79 -5.74 6.95
C GLN A 568 -1.94 -6.21 7.85
N HIS A 569 -2.75 -5.27 8.35
CA HIS A 569 -3.92 -5.56 9.21
C HIS A 569 -4.85 -6.64 8.62
N GLY A 570 -5.15 -6.56 7.32
CA GLY A 570 -6.00 -7.54 6.63
C GLY A 570 -5.37 -8.93 6.54
N THR A 571 -4.09 -9.00 6.20
CA THR A 571 -3.36 -10.28 6.02
C THR A 571 -3.20 -11.04 7.33
N ILE A 572 -2.90 -10.35 8.44
CA ILE A 572 -2.71 -11.02 9.73
C ILE A 572 -4.02 -11.53 10.35
N ASN A 573 -5.19 -11.06 9.88
CA ASN A 573 -6.48 -11.59 10.29
C ASN A 573 -6.77 -12.99 9.69
N ASN A 574 -5.89 -13.94 9.98
CA ASN A 574 -5.94 -15.30 9.47
C ASN A 574 -5.36 -16.26 10.50
N GLU A 575 -6.21 -17.09 11.11
CA GLU A 575 -5.81 -18.04 12.15
C GLU A 575 -4.75 -19.04 11.67
N VAL A 576 -4.91 -19.56 10.45
CA VAL A 576 -4.00 -20.58 9.89
C VAL A 576 -2.58 -20.03 9.74
N LEU A 577 -2.47 -18.79 9.24
CA LEU A 577 -1.22 -18.05 9.15
C LEU A 577 -0.64 -17.78 10.55
N CYS A 578 -1.44 -17.22 11.47
CA CYS A 578 -1.00 -16.89 12.83
C CYS A 578 -0.50 -18.13 13.57
N ARG A 579 -1.21 -19.25 13.49
CA ARG A 579 -0.79 -20.52 14.09
C ARG A 579 0.54 -21.02 13.51
N ALA A 580 0.72 -20.92 12.19
CA ALA A 580 1.96 -21.34 11.57
C ALA A 580 3.12 -20.44 12.03
N MET A 581 2.96 -19.12 12.01
CA MET A 581 3.95 -18.18 12.53
C MET A 581 4.28 -18.47 14.01
N GLY A 582 3.27 -18.72 14.84
CA GLY A 582 3.41 -19.04 16.26
C GLY A 582 4.27 -20.28 16.55
N LYS A 583 4.34 -21.24 15.62
CA LYS A 583 5.21 -22.42 15.75
C LYS A 583 6.70 -22.10 15.54
N TYR A 584 7.01 -21.18 14.64
CA TYR A 584 8.36 -21.05 14.07
C TYR A 584 9.06 -19.73 14.42
N LEU A 585 8.31 -18.71 14.79
CA LEU A 585 8.80 -17.36 15.05
C LEU A 585 8.85 -17.05 16.55
N ASP A 586 9.73 -16.13 16.91
CA ASP A 586 9.92 -15.68 18.30
C ASP A 586 8.99 -14.53 18.63
N VAL A 587 8.78 -13.62 17.66
CA VAL A 587 7.90 -12.46 17.73
C VAL A 587 7.04 -12.38 16.47
N ILE A 588 5.76 -12.02 16.62
CA ILE A 588 4.86 -11.75 15.51
C ILE A 588 4.91 -10.26 15.17
N SER A 589 5.06 -9.88 13.90
CA SER A 589 5.11 -8.47 13.50
C SER A 589 4.16 -8.12 12.38
N PHE A 590 3.59 -6.92 12.49
CA PHE A 590 2.75 -6.33 11.46
C PHE A 590 2.70 -4.80 11.54
N ASN A 591 2.53 -4.19 10.38
CA ASN A 591 2.43 -2.77 10.15
C ASN A 591 0.99 -2.33 10.44
N TYR A 592 0.78 -1.48 11.46
CA TYR A 592 -0.53 -1.24 12.04
C TYR A 592 -0.93 0.24 12.02
N TYR A 593 -1.14 0.75 10.81
CA TYR A 593 -1.55 2.12 10.53
C TYR A 593 -3.02 2.39 10.87
N THR A 594 -3.33 2.66 12.13
CA THR A 594 -4.69 2.96 12.61
C THR A 594 -4.74 4.22 13.48
N TYR A 595 -5.93 4.82 13.63
CA TYR A 595 -6.12 5.86 14.64
C TYR A 595 -6.36 5.26 16.04
N VAL A 596 -7.00 4.10 16.10
CA VAL A 596 -7.31 3.39 17.34
C VAL A 596 -6.49 2.12 17.42
N LEU A 597 -5.93 1.85 18.60
CA LEU A 597 -5.36 0.55 18.92
C LEU A 597 -6.49 -0.42 19.29
N ASP A 598 -6.91 -1.29 18.36
CA ASP A 598 -7.99 -2.24 18.58
C ASP A 598 -7.49 -3.43 19.42
N THR A 599 -7.63 -3.33 20.74
CA THR A 599 -7.16 -4.36 21.67
C THR A 599 -7.89 -5.70 21.50
N ASP A 600 -9.13 -5.71 21.01
CA ASP A 600 -9.88 -6.96 20.83
C ASP A 600 -9.31 -7.76 19.65
N PHE A 601 -9.01 -7.06 18.56
CA PHE A 601 -8.28 -7.63 17.43
C PHE A 601 -6.90 -8.14 17.84
N LEU A 602 -6.14 -7.35 18.60
CA LEU A 602 -4.81 -7.76 19.05
C LEU A 602 -4.84 -9.00 19.95
N ASN A 603 -5.82 -9.09 20.86
CA ASN A 603 -6.02 -10.27 21.71
C ASN A 603 -6.37 -11.53 20.89
N GLN A 604 -7.08 -11.39 19.77
CA GLN A 604 -7.35 -12.50 18.86
C GLN A 604 -6.09 -13.00 18.18
N ILE A 605 -5.24 -12.09 17.68
CA ILE A 605 -3.97 -12.45 17.07
C ILE A 605 -3.06 -13.15 18.09
N ASP A 606 -3.02 -12.66 19.34
CA ASP A 606 -2.26 -13.26 20.44
C ASP A 606 -2.70 -14.71 20.65
N LYS A 607 -4.00 -14.93 20.78
CA LYS A 607 -4.60 -16.26 20.93
C LYS A 607 -4.25 -17.19 19.76
N TRP A 608 -4.39 -16.73 18.51
CA TRP A 608 -4.11 -17.56 17.33
C TRP A 608 -2.62 -17.86 17.15
N ALA A 609 -1.74 -16.94 17.51
CA ALA A 609 -0.30 -17.12 17.46
C ALA A 609 0.25 -17.96 18.63
N GLY A 610 -0.60 -18.48 19.51
CA GLY A 610 -0.18 -19.29 20.65
C GLY A 610 0.43 -18.47 21.79
N GLY A 611 -0.01 -17.22 21.95
CA GLY A 611 0.44 -16.31 23.00
C GLY A 611 1.83 -15.74 22.76
N LYS A 612 2.27 -15.61 21.50
CA LYS A 612 3.59 -15.06 21.16
C LYS A 612 3.59 -13.53 21.31
N PRO A 613 4.72 -12.94 21.76
CA PRO A 613 4.84 -11.49 21.85
C PRO A 613 4.80 -10.86 20.45
N MET A 614 4.47 -9.57 20.40
CA MET A 614 4.26 -8.82 19.17
C MET A 614 5.13 -7.57 19.05
N PHE A 615 5.46 -7.24 17.80
CA PHE A 615 5.94 -5.94 17.36
C PHE A 615 4.91 -5.26 16.46
N LEU A 616 4.66 -3.98 16.70
CA LEU A 616 3.97 -3.10 15.76
C LEU A 616 5.01 -2.40 14.90
N SER A 617 5.24 -2.91 13.70
CA SER A 617 6.50 -2.73 12.98
C SER A 617 6.53 -1.55 12.01
N GLU A 618 5.39 -0.87 11.82
CA GLU A 618 5.28 0.48 11.24
C GLU A 618 3.97 1.15 11.68
N PHE A 619 4.03 2.47 11.88
CA PHE A 619 2.90 3.39 12.01
C PHE A 619 3.40 4.85 11.90
N HIS A 620 2.51 5.78 11.51
CA HIS A 620 2.72 7.22 11.61
C HIS A 620 1.42 8.02 11.47
N TRP A 621 1.54 9.34 11.67
CA TRP A 621 0.55 10.34 11.26
C TRP A 621 1.25 11.50 10.56
N ASP A 622 0.53 12.18 9.67
CA ASP A 622 0.98 13.35 8.91
C ASP A 622 0.33 14.65 9.42
N SER A 623 1.02 15.78 9.30
CA SER A 623 0.39 17.11 9.47
C SER A 623 0.69 18.02 8.28
N PRO A 624 -0.15 18.00 7.23
CA PRO A 624 0.14 18.71 5.98
C PRO A 624 0.09 20.22 6.11
N LYS A 625 -0.74 20.72 7.04
CA LYS A 625 -1.05 22.15 7.20
C LYS A 625 0.17 22.97 7.65
N ASP A 626 1.10 22.35 8.36
CA ASP A 626 2.22 23.04 9.02
C ASP A 626 3.60 22.43 8.68
N SER A 627 3.69 21.59 7.65
CA SER A 627 4.95 20.92 7.25
C SER A 627 5.52 21.32 5.89
N GLY A 628 4.70 21.94 5.03
CA GLY A 628 5.09 22.21 3.63
C GLY A 628 5.12 20.97 2.74
N LEU A 629 4.74 19.80 3.28
CA LEU A 629 4.61 18.53 2.59
C LEU A 629 3.13 18.15 2.47
N PRO A 630 2.75 17.40 1.43
CA PRO A 630 1.41 16.83 1.34
C PRO A 630 1.18 15.75 2.41
N GLY A 631 -0.08 15.56 2.81
CA GLY A 631 -0.51 14.39 3.61
C GLY A 631 -0.54 13.10 2.82
N GLY A 632 -0.80 12.00 3.53
CA GLY A 632 -0.61 10.66 2.99
C GLY A 632 -1.55 9.61 3.60
N ALA A 633 -1.09 8.93 4.65
CA ALA A 633 -1.76 7.74 5.16
C ALA A 633 -2.79 8.07 6.25
N LYS A 634 -2.39 8.89 7.23
CA LYS A 634 -3.21 9.23 8.39
C LYS A 634 -2.97 10.67 8.85
N ASP A 635 -3.69 11.61 8.26
CA ASP A 635 -3.54 13.03 8.57
C ASP A 635 -4.15 13.42 9.93
N VAL A 636 -3.49 14.35 10.63
CA VAL A 636 -3.95 15.06 11.84
C VAL A 636 -3.79 16.58 11.64
N GLY A 637 -4.33 17.39 12.56
CA GLY A 637 -4.45 18.84 12.37
C GLY A 637 -3.19 19.66 12.63
N SER A 638 -2.20 19.12 13.35
CA SER A 638 -0.96 19.81 13.74
C SER A 638 0.17 18.85 14.15
N GLN A 639 1.40 19.37 14.23
CA GLN A 639 2.53 18.61 14.81
C GLN A 639 2.28 18.18 16.27
N VAL A 640 1.61 19.00 17.09
CA VAL A 640 1.22 18.60 18.46
C VAL A 640 0.28 17.40 18.44
N GLU A 641 -0.71 17.38 17.55
CA GLU A 641 -1.63 16.24 17.43
C GLU A 641 -0.92 14.96 16.98
N ARG A 642 0.10 15.05 16.12
CA ARG A 642 0.95 13.88 15.77
C ARG A 642 1.60 13.30 17.02
N GLY A 643 2.09 14.17 17.90
CA GLY A 643 2.68 13.80 19.19
C GLY A 643 1.67 13.16 20.15
N LEU A 644 0.49 13.76 20.33
CA LEU A 644 -0.57 13.22 21.20
C LEU A 644 -1.10 11.86 20.70
N ALA A 645 -1.24 11.70 19.38
CA ALA A 645 -1.58 10.44 18.73
C ALA A 645 -0.57 9.34 19.07
N TYR A 646 0.73 9.64 18.93
CA TYR A 646 1.82 8.73 19.31
C TYR A 646 1.74 8.31 20.78
N ARG A 647 1.59 9.27 21.70
CA ARG A 647 1.52 8.98 23.13
C ARG A 647 0.40 8.01 23.46
N ASN A 648 -0.79 8.26 22.93
CA ASN A 648 -1.95 7.39 23.14
C ASN A 648 -1.68 6.00 22.58
N TYR A 649 -1.20 5.90 21.35
CA TYR A 649 -1.00 4.63 20.69
C TYR A 649 0.06 3.75 21.36
N VAL A 650 1.24 4.31 21.63
CA VAL A 650 2.41 3.59 22.17
C VAL A 650 2.18 3.17 23.63
N GLU A 651 1.61 4.03 24.46
CA GLU A 651 1.37 3.67 25.86
C GLU A 651 0.28 2.61 26.00
N GLN A 652 -0.80 2.70 25.20
CA GLN A 652 -1.83 1.65 25.16
C GLN A 652 -1.26 0.32 24.69
N ALA A 653 -0.35 0.35 23.70
CA ALA A 653 0.33 -0.85 23.21
C ALA A 653 1.20 -1.48 24.31
N ALA A 654 2.06 -0.70 24.98
CA ALA A 654 2.91 -1.19 26.06
C ALA A 654 2.10 -1.76 27.25
N ALA A 655 0.91 -1.23 27.51
CA ALA A 655 0.03 -1.68 28.59
C ALA A 655 -0.60 -3.07 28.32
N THR A 656 -0.59 -3.58 27.08
CA THR A 656 -1.20 -4.89 26.73
C THR A 656 -0.50 -6.09 27.39
N GLY A 657 0.81 -5.98 27.67
CA GLY A 657 1.61 -7.06 28.24
C GLY A 657 2.10 -8.12 27.24
N TYR A 658 1.73 -8.04 25.95
CA TYR A 658 2.25 -8.90 24.88
C TYR A 658 2.89 -8.12 23.73
N ILE A 659 2.60 -6.83 23.58
CA ILE A 659 3.40 -5.96 22.70
C ILE A 659 4.68 -5.59 23.44
N VAL A 660 5.83 -5.94 22.87
CA VAL A 660 7.16 -5.72 23.45
C VAL A 660 8.02 -4.78 22.61
N GLY A 661 7.45 -4.24 21.52
CA GLY A 661 8.13 -3.32 20.63
C GLY A 661 7.24 -2.64 19.61
N ILE A 662 7.69 -1.48 19.15
CA ILE A 662 7.01 -0.64 18.17
C ILE A 662 8.01 0.20 17.37
N GLU A 663 7.78 0.36 16.07
CA GLU A 663 8.67 1.08 15.17
C GLU A 663 7.97 2.26 14.47
N TRP A 664 8.49 3.47 14.68
CA TRP A 664 8.01 4.67 13.99
C TRP A 664 8.53 4.73 12.56
N PHE A 665 7.63 4.92 11.58
CA PHE A 665 7.99 5.13 10.18
C PHE A 665 7.81 6.60 9.80
N SER A 666 8.85 7.44 9.76
CA SER A 666 10.29 7.11 9.74
C SER A 666 11.21 8.23 10.28
N LEU A 667 12.53 8.12 10.13
CA LEU A 667 13.52 9.08 10.67
C LEU A 667 13.41 10.48 10.04
N VAL A 668 13.45 10.56 8.70
CA VAL A 668 13.43 11.82 7.94
C VAL A 668 12.17 11.87 7.09
N ASP A 669 11.60 13.06 6.92
CA ASP A 669 10.46 13.26 6.02
C ASP A 669 10.76 12.78 4.60
N GLN A 670 9.72 12.36 3.88
CA GLN A 670 9.86 12.01 2.47
C GLN A 670 10.13 13.28 1.64
N PRO A 671 10.82 13.16 0.49
CA PRO A 671 11.11 14.32 -0.35
C PRO A 671 9.84 14.92 -0.93
N LEU A 672 9.75 16.25 -1.02
CA LEU A 672 8.59 16.96 -1.57
C LEU A 672 8.13 16.42 -2.93
N THR A 673 9.09 16.08 -3.79
CA THR A 673 8.85 15.60 -5.16
C THR A 673 8.77 14.06 -5.27
N GLY A 674 8.67 13.36 -4.13
CA GLY A 674 8.47 11.93 -4.05
C GLY A 674 9.76 11.11 -3.96
N ARG A 675 9.70 9.97 -3.26
CA ARG A 675 10.79 8.98 -3.16
C ARG A 675 11.25 8.44 -4.52
N TRP A 676 12.56 8.38 -4.70
CA TRP A 676 13.23 8.18 -6.00
C TRP A 676 12.85 6.90 -6.75
N PHE A 677 12.71 5.77 -6.06
CA PHE A 677 12.47 4.48 -6.69
C PHE A 677 11.06 4.36 -7.30
N SER A 678 10.15 5.24 -6.89
CA SER A 678 8.82 5.44 -7.48
C SER A 678 8.80 6.56 -8.54
N LYS A 679 9.98 7.14 -8.86
CA LYS A 679 10.20 8.21 -9.84
C LYS A 679 9.23 9.38 -9.65
N TYR A 680 8.32 9.58 -10.60
CA TYR A 680 7.37 10.70 -10.62
C TYR A 680 6.15 10.50 -9.71
N ASN A 681 5.94 9.27 -9.20
CA ASN A 681 4.79 8.86 -8.39
C ASN A 681 5.20 8.48 -6.96
N GLY A 682 6.33 9.00 -6.48
CA GLY A 682 6.82 8.69 -5.14
C GLY A 682 6.00 9.33 -4.02
N GLU A 683 5.91 8.60 -2.91
CA GLU A 683 5.40 9.10 -1.64
C GLU A 683 6.22 10.30 -1.15
N ASN A 684 5.53 11.28 -0.56
CA ASN A 684 6.07 12.58 -0.16
C ASN A 684 5.44 13.10 1.16
N GLY A 685 5.09 12.19 2.07
CA GLY A 685 4.42 12.50 3.34
C GLY A 685 5.31 13.15 4.40
N ASN A 686 4.66 13.85 5.34
CA ASN A 686 5.28 14.40 6.55
C ASN A 686 5.32 13.33 7.65
N ILE A 687 6.22 12.37 7.49
CA ILE A 687 6.31 11.16 8.31
C ILE A 687 7.59 11.09 9.15
N GLY A 688 8.50 12.04 8.98
CA GLY A 688 9.80 12.10 9.65
C GLY A 688 9.71 12.54 11.11
N LEU A 689 10.72 12.17 11.90
CA LEU A 689 11.09 12.90 13.13
C LEU A 689 11.78 14.22 12.79
N PHE A 690 12.52 14.24 11.68
CA PHE A 690 13.24 15.40 11.17
C PHE A 690 12.76 15.80 9.78
N SER A 691 12.74 17.09 9.50
CA SER A 691 12.44 17.61 8.17
C SER A 691 13.64 17.50 7.22
N VAL A 692 13.41 17.77 5.93
CA VAL A 692 14.47 17.88 4.91
C VAL A 692 15.58 18.87 5.31
N ALA A 693 15.27 19.86 6.16
CA ALA A 693 16.23 20.84 6.67
C ALA A 693 17.02 20.37 7.91
N ASP A 694 16.96 19.09 8.28
CA ASP A 694 17.57 18.54 9.50
C ASP A 694 17.05 19.18 10.80
N ARG A 695 15.83 19.75 10.75
CA ARG A 695 15.15 20.31 11.92
C ARG A 695 14.22 19.28 12.56
N PRO A 696 14.28 19.06 13.88
CA PRO A 696 13.32 18.19 14.56
C PRO A 696 11.92 18.82 14.54
N TRP A 697 10.87 18.01 14.35
CA TRP A 697 9.49 18.43 14.58
C TRP A 697 9.22 18.57 16.09
N LYS A 698 9.66 19.71 16.65
CA LYS A 698 9.83 19.89 18.11
C LYS A 698 8.56 19.64 18.93
N GLU A 699 7.41 20.09 18.44
CA GLU A 699 6.12 19.92 19.12
C GLU A 699 5.70 18.46 19.20
N MET A 700 5.86 17.71 18.09
CA MET A 700 5.61 16.28 18.05
C MET A 700 6.57 15.52 18.98
N ILE A 701 7.87 15.80 18.86
CA ILE A 701 8.92 15.11 19.63
C ILE A 701 8.79 15.37 21.14
N ALA A 702 8.37 16.57 21.55
CA ALA A 702 8.16 16.88 22.95
C ALA A 702 7.08 15.98 23.58
N GLU A 703 6.04 15.62 22.85
CA GLU A 703 5.04 14.65 23.30
C GLU A 703 5.58 13.21 23.24
N MET A 704 6.26 12.81 22.16
CA MET A 704 6.85 11.47 22.06
C MET A 704 7.81 11.16 23.21
N ALA A 705 8.67 12.12 23.56
CA ALA A 705 9.64 11.97 24.65
C ALA A 705 8.97 11.70 26.00
N LYS A 706 7.82 12.34 26.30
CA LYS A 706 7.07 12.08 27.55
C LYS A 706 6.66 10.61 27.68
N THR A 707 6.29 9.98 26.57
CA THR A 707 5.94 8.56 26.54
C THR A 707 7.17 7.68 26.62
N ASN A 708 8.19 7.96 25.81
CA ASN A 708 9.37 7.11 25.73
C ASN A 708 10.19 7.11 27.04
N HIS A 709 10.30 8.26 27.71
CA HIS A 709 11.01 8.37 29.00
C HIS A 709 10.28 7.64 30.14
N GLU A 710 8.98 7.41 29.99
CA GLU A 710 8.10 6.81 31.01
C GLU A 710 7.50 5.46 30.54
N ILE A 711 8.12 4.82 29.54
CA ILE A 711 7.56 3.61 28.93
C ILE A 711 7.58 2.41 29.89
N TYR A 712 8.64 2.28 30.69
CA TYR A 712 8.78 1.17 31.62
C TYR A 712 7.74 1.19 32.76
N PRO A 713 7.46 2.33 33.43
CA PRO A 713 6.33 2.42 34.35
C PRO A 713 4.98 1.99 33.74
N VAL A 714 4.73 2.29 32.46
CA VAL A 714 3.52 1.83 31.75
C VAL A 714 3.54 0.33 31.51
N LEU A 715 4.63 -0.20 30.94
CA LEU A 715 4.84 -1.63 30.69
C LEU A 715 4.65 -2.46 31.97
N LEU A 716 5.21 -1.96 33.09
CA LEU A 716 5.13 -2.61 34.39
C LEU A 716 3.75 -2.46 35.05
N GLY A 717 2.89 -1.55 34.58
CA GLY A 717 1.59 -1.25 35.16
C GLY A 717 1.66 -0.36 36.41
N GLU A 718 2.82 0.24 36.66
CA GLU A 718 3.05 1.21 37.75
C GLU A 718 2.39 2.56 37.43
N ARG A 719 2.19 2.85 36.13
CA ARG A 719 1.46 4.01 35.62
C ARG A 719 0.40 3.58 34.59
N LYS A 720 -0.76 4.24 34.60
CA LYS A 720 -1.78 4.05 33.55
C LYS A 720 -1.34 4.66 32.22
N PRO A 721 -1.70 4.06 31.07
CA PRO A 721 -1.41 4.63 29.76
C PRO A 721 -2.15 5.96 29.56
N PHE A 722 -1.52 6.86 28.81
CA PHE A 722 -2.09 8.13 28.39
C PHE A 722 -3.31 7.90 27.50
N VAL A 723 -4.34 8.71 27.72
CA VAL A 723 -5.56 8.72 26.90
C VAL A 723 -5.65 10.07 26.23
N TYR A 724 -5.61 10.07 24.91
CA TYR A 724 -5.85 11.29 24.15
C TYR A 724 -7.36 11.55 24.10
N ASP A 725 -7.79 12.72 24.58
CA ASP A 725 -9.18 13.17 24.52
C ASP A 725 -9.57 13.60 23.10
N ASN A 726 -9.57 12.62 22.20
CA ASN A 726 -10.00 12.75 20.82
C ASN A 726 -10.74 11.45 20.45
N PRO A 727 -12.05 11.51 20.16
CA PRO A 727 -12.85 10.33 19.84
C PRO A 727 -12.31 9.50 18.67
N ARG A 728 -11.52 10.10 17.78
CA ARG A 728 -10.86 9.39 16.67
C ARG A 728 -9.83 8.35 17.15
N PHE A 729 -9.26 8.56 18.33
CA PHE A 729 -8.17 7.75 18.91
C PHE A 729 -8.64 6.86 20.07
N GLN A 730 -9.94 6.83 20.32
CA GLN A 730 -10.56 6.02 21.37
C GLN A 730 -11.41 4.91 20.74
N MET A 731 -11.41 3.73 21.36
CA MET A 731 -12.33 2.65 21.00
C MET A 731 -13.77 3.17 21.12
N ALA A 732 -14.45 3.30 19.98
CA ALA A 732 -15.75 3.94 19.92
C ALA A 732 -16.80 3.13 20.70
N LYS A 733 -17.45 3.75 21.68
CA LYS A 733 -18.82 3.36 22.07
C LYS A 733 -19.81 3.84 21.00
N GLY A 734 -19.70 3.32 19.77
CA GLY A 734 -20.59 3.56 18.62
C GLY A 734 -20.78 5.03 18.21
N GLY A 735 -20.50 5.37 16.95
CA GLY A 735 -21.08 6.59 16.35
C GLY A 735 -20.17 7.54 15.58
N ASN A 736 -18.87 7.26 15.40
CA ASN A 736 -17.97 8.19 14.67
C ASN A 736 -17.05 7.51 13.64
N LYS A 737 -17.24 6.22 13.31
CA LYS A 737 -16.41 5.58 12.28
C LYS A 737 -16.74 6.14 10.89
N ILE A 738 -15.68 6.38 10.12
CA ILE A 738 -15.74 6.82 8.73
C ILE A 738 -15.03 5.77 7.88
N VAL A 739 -15.73 5.22 6.89
CA VAL A 739 -15.14 4.41 5.83
C VAL A 739 -14.94 5.28 4.61
N LYS A 740 -13.74 5.23 4.04
CA LYS A 740 -13.46 5.80 2.74
C LYS A 740 -13.94 4.81 1.69
N VAL A 741 -14.73 5.27 0.72
CA VAL A 741 -15.25 4.46 -0.39
C VAL A 741 -14.52 4.90 -1.67
N PRO A 742 -13.24 4.52 -1.88
CA PRO A 742 -12.47 4.90 -3.07
C PRO A 742 -13.13 4.42 -4.37
N ARG A 743 -12.82 5.04 -5.51
CA ARG A 743 -13.33 4.55 -6.79
C ARG A 743 -12.48 3.39 -7.27
N ALA A 744 -13.10 2.43 -7.93
CA ALA A 744 -12.39 1.30 -8.50
C ALA A 744 -11.31 1.75 -9.49
N LEU A 745 -10.13 1.13 -9.45
CA LEU A 745 -8.98 1.43 -10.33
C LEU A 745 -9.22 0.96 -11.78
N GLY A 746 -10.28 0.19 -11.99
CA GLY A 746 -10.72 -0.40 -13.24
C GLY A 746 -12.02 -1.16 -13.02
N PRO A 747 -12.55 -1.85 -14.04
CA PRO A 747 -13.74 -2.69 -13.86
C PRO A 747 -13.53 -3.74 -12.77
N ILE A 748 -14.45 -3.80 -11.80
CA ILE A 748 -14.48 -4.84 -10.78
C ILE A 748 -15.13 -6.08 -11.38
N LYS A 749 -14.44 -7.22 -11.28
CA LYS A 749 -15.01 -8.53 -11.60
C LYS A 749 -15.53 -9.11 -10.30
N LEU A 750 -16.76 -9.62 -10.31
CA LEU A 750 -17.35 -10.30 -9.16
C LEU A 750 -16.83 -11.74 -9.06
N ASP A 751 -15.55 -11.87 -8.71
CA ASP A 751 -14.82 -13.14 -8.64
C ASP A 751 -14.16 -13.39 -7.27
N GLY A 752 -14.45 -12.55 -6.28
CA GLY A 752 -13.89 -12.60 -4.93
C GLY A 752 -12.43 -12.17 -4.83
N GLY A 753 -11.83 -11.71 -5.93
CA GLY A 753 -10.48 -11.16 -5.97
C GLY A 753 -10.45 -9.64 -5.73
N ALA A 754 -9.26 -9.13 -5.38
CA ALA A 754 -9.02 -7.70 -5.19
C ALA A 754 -8.40 -7.01 -6.43
N GLU A 755 -8.47 -7.62 -7.62
CA GLU A 755 -7.97 -7.00 -8.85
C GLU A 755 -8.76 -5.72 -9.16
N ASN A 756 -8.07 -4.61 -9.49
CA ASN A 756 -8.65 -3.28 -9.70
C ASN A 756 -9.34 -2.65 -8.47
N TRP A 757 -9.35 -3.34 -7.33
CA TRP A 757 -9.69 -2.70 -6.07
C TRP A 757 -8.60 -1.69 -5.69
N PRO A 758 -8.97 -0.54 -5.10
CA PRO A 758 -8.00 0.44 -4.63
C PRO A 758 -7.00 -0.17 -3.65
N GLY A 759 -5.75 0.31 -3.68
CA GLY A 759 -4.67 -0.11 -2.78
C GLY A 759 -4.87 0.30 -1.31
N THR A 760 -6.09 0.60 -0.91
CA THR A 760 -6.44 0.86 0.48
C THR A 760 -6.49 -0.45 1.26
N PRO A 761 -5.94 -0.49 2.48
CA PRO A 761 -6.14 -1.62 3.38
C PRO A 761 -7.63 -1.90 3.58
N ALA A 762 -7.99 -3.17 3.78
CA ALA A 762 -9.36 -3.54 4.13
C ALA A 762 -9.72 -2.96 5.51
N GLU A 763 -10.98 -2.57 5.67
CA GLU A 763 -11.52 -2.13 6.96
C GLU A 763 -11.95 -3.37 7.76
N GLY A 764 -11.49 -3.48 9.00
CA GLY A 764 -12.02 -4.45 9.93
C GLY A 764 -13.43 -4.05 10.39
N LEU A 765 -14.34 -5.02 10.49
CA LEU A 765 -15.63 -4.80 11.15
C LEU A 765 -15.40 -4.31 12.60
N GLY A 766 -14.32 -4.81 13.22
CA GLY A 766 -14.12 -4.78 14.66
C GLY A 766 -15.09 -5.76 15.29
N ARG A 767 -14.68 -6.52 16.31
CA ARG A 767 -15.47 -7.60 16.96
C ARG A 767 -16.68 -7.10 17.76
N ARG A 768 -17.42 -6.14 17.21
CA ARG A 768 -18.57 -5.47 17.81
C ARG A 768 -19.80 -6.35 17.67
N LEU A 769 -19.88 -7.35 18.54
CA LEU A 769 -21.05 -8.18 18.75
C LEU A 769 -22.19 -7.32 19.31
N VAL A 770 -23.27 -7.15 18.54
CA VAL A 770 -24.45 -6.37 18.96
C VAL A 770 -25.61 -7.26 19.38
N GLN A 771 -25.63 -8.51 18.92
CA GLN A 771 -26.57 -9.54 19.35
C GLN A 771 -25.83 -10.88 19.43
N GLY A 772 -26.07 -11.67 20.48
CA GLY A 772 -25.42 -12.97 20.71
C GLY A 772 -24.77 -13.05 22.09
N ALA A 773 -24.49 -14.28 22.55
CA ALA A 773 -23.84 -14.50 23.86
C ALA A 773 -22.31 -14.43 23.78
N ASP A 774 -21.75 -14.75 22.62
CA ASP A 774 -20.32 -14.81 22.30
C ASP A 774 -20.11 -14.53 20.81
N ASP A 775 -18.86 -14.28 20.42
CA ASP A 775 -18.49 -14.02 19.02
C ASP A 775 -18.54 -15.28 18.13
N GLY A 776 -18.60 -16.48 18.72
CA GLY A 776 -18.63 -17.74 17.97
C GLY A 776 -17.42 -17.98 17.06
N GLY A 777 -16.34 -17.20 17.18
CA GLY A 777 -15.26 -17.19 16.20
C GLY A 777 -15.59 -16.50 14.87
N VAL A 778 -16.70 -15.75 14.81
CA VAL A 778 -17.10 -14.97 13.64
C VAL A 778 -16.38 -13.61 13.62
N ASP A 779 -15.88 -13.21 12.45
CA ASP A 779 -15.27 -11.90 12.22
C ASP A 779 -15.43 -11.51 10.73
N ALA A 780 -15.19 -10.24 10.38
CA ALA A 780 -15.16 -9.84 8.98
C ALA A 780 -14.21 -8.66 8.72
N THR A 781 -13.65 -8.66 7.52
CA THR A 781 -13.05 -7.47 6.91
C THR A 781 -13.82 -7.13 5.64
N PHE A 782 -13.88 -5.86 5.29
CA PHE A 782 -14.48 -5.45 4.03
C PHE A 782 -13.65 -4.39 3.32
N LYS A 783 -13.70 -4.46 2.00
CA LYS A 783 -13.37 -3.35 1.12
C LYS A 783 -14.67 -2.84 0.54
N VAL A 784 -14.71 -1.53 0.36
CA VAL A 784 -15.80 -0.86 -0.33
C VAL A 784 -15.17 0.08 -1.34
N CYS A 785 -15.64 0.01 -2.57
CA CYS A 785 -15.27 0.96 -3.60
C CYS A 785 -16.50 1.27 -4.44
N TRP A 786 -16.40 2.17 -5.40
CA TRP A 786 -17.54 2.45 -6.28
C TRP A 786 -17.08 2.81 -7.69
N ASP A 787 -17.99 2.80 -8.65
CA ASP A 787 -17.82 3.40 -9.97
C ASP A 787 -19.05 4.24 -10.34
N ASP A 788 -19.19 4.65 -11.60
CA ASP A 788 -20.33 5.47 -12.02
C ASP A 788 -21.70 4.78 -11.86
N ALA A 789 -21.74 3.45 -11.72
CA ALA A 789 -22.96 2.65 -11.71
C ALA A 789 -23.22 1.97 -10.35
N ASN A 790 -22.19 1.51 -9.65
CA ASN A 790 -22.33 0.62 -8.50
C ASN A 790 -21.46 1.02 -7.31
N LEU A 791 -21.99 0.80 -6.12
CA LEU A 791 -21.22 0.60 -4.90
C LEU A 791 -20.78 -0.87 -4.88
N TYR A 792 -19.48 -1.11 -4.93
CA TYR A 792 -18.92 -2.44 -4.79
C TYR A 792 -18.58 -2.71 -3.33
N LEU A 793 -18.91 -3.92 -2.91
CA LEU A 793 -18.60 -4.44 -1.59
C LEU A 793 -17.88 -5.77 -1.75
N LEU A 794 -16.74 -5.93 -1.10
CA LEU A 794 -16.00 -7.18 -0.98
C LEU A 794 -15.80 -7.45 0.50
N VAL A 795 -16.56 -8.39 1.04
CA VAL A 795 -16.53 -8.79 2.44
C VAL A 795 -15.88 -10.16 2.53
N ASN A 796 -14.84 -10.27 3.34
CA ASN A 796 -14.30 -11.56 3.75
C ASN A 796 -14.78 -11.83 5.18
N VAL A 797 -15.67 -12.81 5.32
CA VAL A 797 -16.26 -13.24 6.59
C VAL A 797 -15.55 -14.50 7.06
N VAL A 798 -15.10 -14.52 8.31
CA VAL A 798 -14.69 -15.71 9.04
C VAL A 798 -15.91 -16.19 9.81
N ASP A 799 -16.26 -17.47 9.66
CA ASP A 799 -17.44 -18.06 10.28
C ASP A 799 -17.24 -19.60 10.38
N PRO A 800 -17.25 -20.21 11.57
CA PRO A 800 -17.07 -21.66 11.70
C PRO A 800 -18.17 -22.53 11.10
N THR A 801 -19.35 -21.98 10.85
CA THR A 801 -20.51 -22.65 10.25
C THR A 801 -20.99 -21.88 9.02
N PRO A 802 -20.14 -21.63 8.01
CA PRO A 802 -20.41 -20.63 7.01
C PRO A 802 -21.51 -21.03 6.04
N MET A 803 -22.12 -20.01 5.46
CA MET A 803 -23.08 -20.09 4.37
C MET A 803 -24.37 -20.87 4.68
N LYS A 804 -24.82 -20.82 5.93
CA LYS A 804 -26.13 -21.25 6.44
C LYS A 804 -27.18 -20.18 6.18
N ALA A 805 -27.33 -19.78 4.93
CA ALA A 805 -28.34 -18.80 4.55
C ALA A 805 -29.76 -19.37 4.57
N GLN A 806 -30.72 -18.50 4.84
CA GLN A 806 -32.14 -18.82 4.87
C GLN A 806 -32.75 -18.97 3.47
N LYS A 807 -33.73 -19.87 3.34
CA LYS A 807 -34.44 -20.07 2.08
C LYS A 807 -35.53 -19.02 1.85
N ASP A 808 -36.23 -18.65 2.91
CA ASP A 808 -37.23 -17.59 2.90
C ASP A 808 -36.54 -16.22 2.85
N VAL A 809 -36.75 -15.49 1.74
CA VAL A 809 -36.14 -14.19 1.49
C VAL A 809 -36.46 -13.20 2.60
N ALA A 810 -37.68 -13.24 3.15
CA ALA A 810 -38.10 -12.37 4.25
C ALA A 810 -37.36 -12.64 5.57
N ARG A 811 -36.61 -13.74 5.65
CA ARG A 811 -35.89 -14.20 6.83
C ARG A 811 -34.39 -14.32 6.61
N PHE A 812 -33.82 -13.68 5.58
CA PHE A 812 -32.36 -13.73 5.35
C PHE A 812 -31.54 -13.37 6.58
N TRP A 813 -32.00 -12.40 7.38
CA TRP A 813 -31.39 -12.03 8.66
C TRP A 813 -31.36 -13.16 9.71
N GLN A 814 -32.10 -14.27 9.53
CA GLN A 814 -32.05 -15.44 10.42
C GLN A 814 -30.97 -16.45 10.02
N GLY A 815 -30.32 -16.26 8.88
CA GLY A 815 -29.22 -17.09 8.38
C GLY A 815 -27.96 -16.25 8.17
N ASP A 816 -26.93 -16.87 7.59
CA ASP A 816 -25.69 -16.14 7.28
C ASP A 816 -25.94 -15.09 6.19
N CYS A 817 -25.69 -13.85 6.55
CA CYS A 817 -26.06 -12.70 5.74
C CYS A 817 -25.14 -11.52 6.01
N VAL A 818 -24.77 -10.80 4.94
CA VAL A 818 -24.17 -9.47 5.05
C VAL A 818 -25.29 -8.44 4.96
N GLU A 819 -25.39 -7.58 5.97
CA GLU A 819 -26.28 -6.44 5.97
C GLU A 819 -25.53 -5.17 5.55
N LEU A 820 -26.03 -4.44 4.57
CA LEU A 820 -25.54 -3.12 4.22
C LEU A 820 -26.61 -2.08 4.56
N PHE A 821 -26.23 -1.08 5.35
CA PHE A 821 -27.05 0.08 5.67
C PHE A 821 -26.44 1.30 5.01
N LEU A 822 -27.27 2.06 4.29
CA LEU A 822 -26.80 3.26 3.63
C LEU A 822 -27.87 4.34 3.63
N GLY A 823 -27.52 5.53 4.11
CA GLY A 823 -28.42 6.66 4.25
C GLY A 823 -27.89 7.93 3.60
N PRO A 824 -28.37 8.30 2.39
CA PRO A 824 -27.72 9.34 1.58
C PRO A 824 -28.09 10.79 1.98
N THR A 825 -28.99 11.00 2.93
CA THR A 825 -29.51 12.35 3.27
C THR A 825 -29.63 12.53 4.78
N GLN A 826 -29.72 13.79 5.25
CA GLN A 826 -29.98 14.14 6.66
C GLN A 826 -29.03 13.41 7.62
N LEU A 827 -27.74 13.47 7.30
CA LEU A 827 -26.69 12.65 7.90
C LEU A 827 -26.53 12.85 9.41
N ASN A 828 -26.92 14.02 9.93
CA ASN A 828 -26.83 14.35 11.36
C ASN A 828 -28.14 14.12 12.11
N GLU A 829 -29.21 13.69 11.44
CA GLU A 829 -30.49 13.44 12.08
C GLU A 829 -30.52 12.03 12.67
N PRO A 830 -30.60 11.90 14.02
CA PRO A 830 -30.84 10.62 14.66
C PRO A 830 -32.33 10.26 14.56
N GLY A 831 -32.66 8.98 14.76
CA GLY A 831 -34.04 8.51 14.78
C GLY A 831 -34.25 7.30 13.88
N ALA A 832 -35.49 7.06 13.45
CA ALA A 832 -35.82 5.98 12.54
C ALA A 832 -35.19 6.17 11.15
N PRO A 833 -34.96 5.08 10.38
CA PRO A 833 -34.53 5.19 8.99
C PRO A 833 -35.49 6.05 8.16
N LEU A 834 -34.91 6.86 7.30
CA LEU A 834 -35.63 7.72 6.37
C LEU A 834 -36.07 6.92 5.14
N ALA A 835 -37.04 7.46 4.40
CA ALA A 835 -37.48 6.85 3.14
C ALA A 835 -36.36 6.77 2.08
N SER A 836 -35.31 7.60 2.20
CA SER A 836 -34.12 7.58 1.36
C SER A 836 -33.09 6.52 1.80
N ASP A 837 -33.20 6.00 3.02
CA ASP A 837 -32.27 5.01 3.53
C ASP A 837 -32.53 3.63 2.94
N ARG A 838 -31.48 2.83 2.86
CA ARG A 838 -31.51 1.51 2.28
C ARG A 838 -30.84 0.53 3.21
N GLN A 839 -31.50 -0.60 3.36
CA GLN A 839 -30.95 -1.81 3.92
C GLN A 839 -30.90 -2.85 2.81
N PHE A 840 -29.81 -3.59 2.72
CA PHE A 840 -29.72 -4.79 1.90
C PHE A 840 -29.28 -5.95 2.75
N LEU A 841 -29.96 -7.07 2.61
CA LEU A 841 -29.58 -8.36 3.17
C LEU A 841 -29.05 -9.20 2.02
N LEU A 842 -27.75 -9.50 2.05
CA LEU A 842 -27.03 -10.24 1.03
C LEU A 842 -26.73 -11.64 1.59
N ALA A 843 -27.53 -12.62 1.18
CA ALA A 843 -27.49 -13.95 1.79
C ALA A 843 -26.33 -14.80 1.26
N ALA A 844 -25.57 -15.41 2.17
CA ALA A 844 -24.45 -16.29 1.85
C ALA A 844 -24.93 -17.70 1.47
N ASN A 845 -25.53 -17.84 0.27
CA ASN A 845 -26.13 -19.11 -0.18
C ASN A 845 -25.12 -20.06 -0.87
N THR A 846 -25.34 -21.37 -0.73
CA THR A 846 -24.48 -22.46 -1.26
C THR A 846 -25.20 -23.47 -2.17
N ASP A 847 -26.50 -23.29 -2.46
CA ASP A 847 -27.32 -24.31 -3.12
C ASP A 847 -27.13 -24.40 -4.65
N GLY A 848 -26.04 -23.83 -5.19
CA GLY A 848 -25.75 -23.81 -6.62
C GLY A 848 -26.65 -22.87 -7.43
N THR A 849 -27.48 -22.07 -6.76
CA THR A 849 -28.28 -21.00 -7.38
C THR A 849 -27.53 -19.67 -7.36
N GLN A 850 -27.94 -18.72 -8.20
CA GLN A 850 -27.40 -17.35 -8.18
C GLN A 850 -27.57 -16.77 -6.76
N PRO A 851 -26.56 -16.08 -6.20
CA PRO A 851 -26.68 -15.55 -4.85
C PRO A 851 -27.83 -14.54 -4.76
N ARG A 852 -28.45 -14.46 -3.57
CA ARG A 852 -29.77 -13.82 -3.40
C ARG A 852 -29.66 -12.64 -2.45
N SER A 853 -30.38 -11.57 -2.77
CA SER A 853 -30.49 -10.36 -1.95
C SER A 853 -31.94 -10.03 -1.62
N LEU A 854 -32.14 -9.39 -0.47
CA LEU A 854 -33.38 -8.70 -0.11
C LEU A 854 -33.09 -7.21 0.11
N ALA A 855 -33.86 -6.35 -0.53
CA ALA A 855 -34.01 -4.95 -0.15
C ALA A 855 -35.38 -4.78 0.51
N PRO A 856 -35.47 -4.69 1.86
CA PRO A 856 -36.74 -4.51 2.55
C PRO A 856 -37.53 -3.32 2.02
N GLY A 857 -38.85 -3.48 1.85
CA GLY A 857 -39.73 -2.43 1.36
C GLY A 857 -39.68 -2.15 -0.15
N ARG A 858 -39.03 -3.02 -0.95
CA ARG A 858 -39.01 -2.92 -2.42
C ARG A 858 -39.85 -4.01 -3.08
N ASP A 859 -40.69 -3.62 -4.03
CA ASP A 859 -41.40 -4.56 -4.91
C ASP A 859 -41.57 -3.88 -6.29
N PRO A 860 -41.00 -4.44 -7.39
CA PRO A 860 -40.19 -5.65 -7.44
C PRO A 860 -38.84 -5.51 -6.72
N GLN A 861 -38.29 -6.64 -6.27
CA GLN A 861 -36.95 -6.70 -5.69
C GLN A 861 -35.88 -6.32 -6.72
N PRO A 862 -34.92 -5.45 -6.36
CA PRO A 862 -33.85 -5.05 -7.27
C PRO A 862 -32.86 -6.19 -7.49
N ALA A 863 -32.35 -6.31 -8.71
CA ALA A 863 -31.23 -7.21 -8.99
C ALA A 863 -29.93 -6.59 -8.46
N ILE A 864 -29.21 -7.33 -7.62
CA ILE A 864 -27.89 -6.97 -7.13
C ILE A 864 -26.93 -8.06 -7.62
N PRO A 865 -26.10 -7.78 -8.64
CA PRO A 865 -25.05 -8.71 -9.04
C PRO A 865 -24.15 -9.05 -7.85
N MET A 866 -23.97 -10.33 -7.60
CA MET A 866 -23.18 -10.81 -6.46
C MET A 866 -22.56 -12.17 -6.72
N THR A 867 -21.45 -12.41 -6.04
CA THR A 867 -20.71 -13.66 -5.96
C THR A 867 -20.52 -13.98 -4.49
N VAL A 868 -20.72 -15.24 -4.12
CA VAL A 868 -20.36 -15.74 -2.80
C VAL A 868 -19.48 -16.97 -2.98
N LEU A 869 -18.28 -16.93 -2.42
CA LEU A 869 -17.30 -18.01 -2.49
C LEU A 869 -17.03 -18.48 -1.08
N PRO A 870 -17.06 -19.80 -0.80
CA PRO A 870 -16.63 -20.26 0.51
C PRO A 870 -15.16 -19.91 0.71
N ASN A 871 -14.75 -19.63 1.95
CA ASN A 871 -13.34 -19.47 2.24
C ASN A 871 -12.68 -20.84 2.10
N VAL A 872 -11.45 -20.84 1.59
CA VAL A 872 -10.62 -22.04 1.54
C VAL A 872 -10.51 -22.69 2.89
N ASN A 873 -10.57 -21.95 3.99
CA ASN A 873 -10.49 -22.57 5.29
C ASN A 873 -11.75 -23.39 5.70
N GLY A 874 -12.78 -23.45 4.85
CA GLY A 874 -14.11 -23.96 5.19
C GLY A 874 -14.74 -23.24 6.39
N GLN A 875 -14.16 -22.13 6.82
CA GLN A 875 -14.49 -21.34 8.00
C GLN A 875 -14.65 -19.88 7.59
N GLY A 876 -15.69 -19.65 6.80
CA GLY A 876 -16.04 -18.34 6.29
C GLY A 876 -16.44 -18.36 4.83
N TYR A 877 -16.63 -17.16 4.30
CA TYR A 877 -16.95 -16.92 2.90
C TYR A 877 -16.52 -15.51 2.49
N ILE A 878 -16.21 -15.35 1.21
CA ILE A 878 -16.09 -14.06 0.55
C ILE A 878 -17.44 -13.77 -0.11
N LEU A 879 -18.01 -12.61 0.20
CA LEU A 879 -19.16 -12.06 -0.50
C LEU A 879 -18.72 -10.81 -1.25
N GLU A 880 -18.91 -10.83 -2.56
CA GLU A 880 -18.69 -9.67 -3.42
C GLU A 880 -20.01 -9.25 -4.06
N ALA A 881 -20.35 -7.97 -3.99
CA ALA A 881 -21.59 -7.43 -4.54
C ALA A 881 -21.35 -6.11 -5.27
N ALA A 882 -22.02 -5.93 -6.41
CA ALA A 882 -22.15 -4.66 -7.09
C ALA A 882 -23.57 -4.14 -6.86
N ILE A 883 -23.73 -3.15 -5.99
CA ILE A 883 -25.03 -2.58 -5.62
C ILE A 883 -25.27 -1.35 -6.50
N PRO A 884 -26.23 -1.37 -7.43
CA PRO A 884 -26.43 -0.25 -8.33
C PRO A 884 -26.92 0.99 -7.59
N PHE A 885 -26.37 2.16 -7.90
CA PHE A 885 -26.80 3.44 -7.32
C PHE A 885 -28.25 3.79 -7.63
N SER A 886 -28.76 3.30 -8.76
CA SER A 886 -30.19 3.37 -9.11
C SER A 886 -31.09 2.68 -8.08
N VAL A 887 -30.60 1.63 -7.41
CA VAL A 887 -31.30 0.93 -6.33
C VAL A 887 -31.15 1.69 -5.01
N LEU A 888 -29.98 2.28 -4.80
CA LEU A 888 -29.70 3.10 -3.62
C LEU A 888 -30.50 4.42 -3.60
N GLY A 889 -30.96 4.89 -4.77
CA GLY A 889 -31.77 6.09 -4.89
C GLY A 889 -30.97 7.39 -4.75
N PHE A 890 -29.64 7.29 -4.85
CA PHE A 890 -28.74 8.43 -4.95
C PHE A 890 -27.56 8.04 -5.84
N THR A 891 -27.01 9.00 -6.55
CA THR A 891 -25.79 8.83 -7.34
C THR A 891 -24.70 9.58 -6.61
N PRO A 892 -23.79 8.87 -5.92
CA PRO A 892 -22.73 9.53 -5.17
C PRO A 892 -21.87 10.31 -6.13
N LYS A 893 -21.64 11.54 -5.71
CA LYS A 893 -20.57 12.35 -6.22
C LYS A 893 -19.43 12.28 -5.24
N GLN A 894 -18.52 13.07 -5.70
CA GLN A 894 -17.29 13.35 -5.13
C GLN A 894 -17.38 13.97 -3.75
N GLY A 895 -17.06 13.18 -2.72
CA GLY A 895 -16.99 13.67 -1.34
C GLY A 895 -18.37 13.73 -0.72
N ASP A 896 -19.35 13.16 -1.42
CA ASP A 896 -20.64 12.88 -0.85
C ASP A 896 -20.41 12.00 0.37
N GLU A 897 -21.07 12.39 1.45
CA GLU A 897 -21.21 11.56 2.61
C GLU A 897 -22.55 10.85 2.56
N ALA A 898 -22.53 9.58 2.90
CA ALA A 898 -23.73 8.85 3.30
C ALA A 898 -23.53 8.35 4.72
N LEU A 899 -24.62 8.17 5.46
CA LEU A 899 -24.57 7.22 6.55
C LEU A 899 -24.25 5.86 5.98
N PHE A 900 -23.38 5.12 6.65
CA PHE A 900 -22.96 3.80 6.24
C PHE A 900 -22.84 2.92 7.46
N ASP A 901 -23.33 1.70 7.34
CA ASP A 901 -22.96 0.64 8.24
C ASP A 901 -22.96 -0.68 7.50
N LEU A 902 -22.20 -1.63 8.06
CA LEU A 902 -22.15 -2.98 7.55
C LEU A 902 -22.32 -3.94 8.72
N GLY A 903 -23.21 -4.91 8.58
CA GLY A 903 -23.48 -5.92 9.58
C GLY A 903 -23.24 -7.32 9.04
N ILE A 904 -22.94 -8.23 9.94
CA ILE A 904 -22.84 -9.67 9.66
C ILE A 904 -23.82 -10.38 10.58
N ASP A 905 -24.79 -11.07 9.99
CA ASP A 905 -25.63 -12.03 10.66
C ASP A 905 -25.01 -13.42 10.54
N ASP A 906 -24.99 -14.16 11.65
CA ASP A 906 -24.46 -15.51 11.71
C ASP A 906 -25.50 -16.49 12.27
N SER A 907 -25.56 -17.68 11.67
CA SER A 907 -26.44 -18.77 12.02
C SER A 907 -25.75 -20.13 11.90
N GLU A 908 -25.84 -20.91 12.96
CA GLU A 908 -25.28 -22.27 12.96
C GLU A 908 -26.19 -23.30 12.23
N ASP A 909 -27.49 -23.00 12.09
CA ASP A 909 -28.51 -23.93 11.58
C ASP A 909 -29.27 -23.42 10.33
N GLY A 910 -29.01 -22.18 9.93
CA GLY A 910 -29.69 -21.47 8.85
C GLY A 910 -31.18 -21.26 9.12
N LYS A 911 -31.60 -21.34 10.38
CA LYS A 911 -32.97 -21.15 10.85
C LYS A 911 -33.08 -20.03 11.86
N THR A 912 -32.05 -19.86 12.68
CA THR A 912 -32.02 -18.94 13.81
C THR A 912 -30.75 -18.10 13.77
N ARG A 913 -30.88 -16.76 13.79
CA ARG A 913 -29.73 -15.88 13.99
C ARG A 913 -29.18 -16.09 15.39
N LYS A 914 -27.94 -16.57 15.47
CA LYS A 914 -27.22 -16.75 16.72
C LYS A 914 -26.53 -15.46 17.13
N ARG A 915 -25.96 -14.76 16.14
CA ARG A 915 -25.12 -13.59 16.37
C ARG A 915 -25.38 -12.51 15.31
N GLN A 916 -25.12 -11.28 15.69
CA GLN A 916 -25.06 -10.14 14.80
C GLN A 916 -23.90 -9.24 15.20
N PHE A 917 -23.13 -8.81 14.20
CA PHE A 917 -22.05 -7.86 14.34
C PHE A 917 -22.33 -6.62 13.51
N MET A 918 -21.79 -5.46 13.93
CA MET A 918 -21.92 -4.21 13.19
C MET A 918 -20.59 -3.49 13.12
N TRP A 919 -20.27 -2.88 11.98
CA TRP A 919 -19.04 -2.10 11.81
C TRP A 919 -18.99 -0.89 12.75
N ASN A 920 -20.09 -0.13 12.87
CA ASN A 920 -20.18 1.03 13.76
C ASN A 920 -21.40 1.00 14.69
N GLY A 921 -22.55 0.56 14.19
CA GLY A 921 -23.86 0.76 14.82
C GLY A 921 -24.26 -0.25 15.89
N THR A 922 -25.53 -0.63 15.91
CA THR A 922 -26.13 -1.47 16.96
C THR A 922 -27.08 -2.51 16.35
N ASP A 923 -27.60 -3.41 17.17
CA ASP A 923 -28.64 -4.40 16.82
C ASP A 923 -29.94 -3.75 16.31
N LYS A 924 -30.10 -2.44 16.57
CA LYS A 924 -31.22 -1.63 16.12
C LYS A 924 -31.00 -0.93 14.78
N ASN A 925 -29.91 -1.19 14.05
CA ASN A 925 -29.62 -0.48 12.81
C ASN A 925 -30.76 -0.52 11.78
N SER A 926 -31.57 -1.57 11.73
CA SER A 926 -32.75 -1.65 10.85
C SER A 926 -33.94 -0.78 11.31
N ALA A 927 -33.96 -0.33 12.56
CA ALA A 927 -35.02 0.45 13.17
C ALA A 927 -34.61 1.87 13.57
N GLU A 928 -33.30 2.16 13.66
CA GLU A 928 -32.76 3.49 13.89
C GLU A 928 -31.40 3.70 13.23
N ARG A 929 -31.16 4.93 12.76
CA ARG A 929 -29.95 5.35 12.03
C ARG A 929 -28.94 6.13 12.88
N LYS A 930 -29.23 6.35 14.17
CA LYS A 930 -28.35 7.12 15.08
C LYS A 930 -26.96 6.51 15.22
N GLY A 931 -26.85 5.19 15.12
CA GLY A 931 -25.61 4.46 15.28
C GLY A 931 -24.80 4.27 13.99
N TRP A 932 -25.34 4.60 12.81
CA TRP A 932 -24.64 4.34 11.57
C TRP A 932 -23.39 5.24 11.46
N GLY A 933 -22.31 4.68 10.91
CA GLY A 933 -21.10 5.44 10.64
C GLY A 933 -21.27 6.31 9.40
N ARG A 934 -20.14 6.74 8.82
CA ARG A 934 -20.11 7.51 7.57
C ARG A 934 -19.39 6.75 6.48
N ALA A 935 -19.93 6.77 5.27
CA ALA A 935 -19.19 6.54 4.05
C ALA A 935 -18.87 7.89 3.44
N VAL A 936 -17.60 8.13 3.15
CA VAL A 936 -17.19 9.24 2.29
C VAL A 936 -16.85 8.63 0.93
N PHE A 937 -17.48 9.12 -0.13
CA PHE A 937 -17.26 8.61 -1.48
C PHE A 937 -16.02 9.23 -2.10
N ASN A 938 -15.01 8.37 -2.29
CA ASN A 938 -13.66 8.70 -2.70
C ASN A 938 -13.36 8.22 -4.16
N GLN A 939 -12.14 8.21 -4.68
CA GLN A 939 -11.75 8.07 -6.09
C GLN A 939 -10.49 7.24 -6.19
#